data_AF-A0A956NAZ5-F1
#
_entry.id   AF-A0A956NAZ5-F1
#
_cell.length_a   1.000
_cell.length_b   1.000
_cell.length_c   1.000
_cell.angle_alpha   90.00
_cell.angle_beta   90.00
_cell.angle_gamma   90.00
#
_symmetry.space_group_name_H-M   'P 1'
#
loop_
_entity.id
_entity.type
_entity.pdbx_description
1 polymer ?
#
loop_
_entity_poly.entity_id
_entity_poly.type
_entity_poly.pdbx_seq_one_letter_code
_entity_poly.pdbx_strand_id
1 'polypeptide(L)'
;MRNLMDRSIKGVALAAVAVASTYGVSWAEDEYNPYGTPGGKYGGPHPLFATSEPFIFYHNVGLLELFVCNVGRVGNGQLNGLSDQVSAGWRGGEYLYIGAMWIGAIASDNLAYVSTGGYEFELLPELNPIDTMYTAYEGITNGNRPGFSTQPDDDNDGVTDEEFLNGIDDDGDTLIDEDYAAVSQQMYSCQYYDYTELAKSLNPEHRPLNVRVQQRSYAWSTSGSNEFVGFDFDIINDGFETLRQVYLGFFVDSDAGPKDAEGYWTDDAVALYSTDSLITDPTIGTTCEDRVSHEQVNCGEAEYNLDIMYMWDVPDDGNTATGGDVDGYFGGMFLGHTTDAFGVRAPAEVEMHTARFFSGSNPYPAGDPTNDAERYDLLQSGERSRRPSQQPGDYRYTFAAGPFAEVLPGERLQLQVAFVIGAGKDGMIRNAINAQRIYNGAWKDVDQNLATGVDGAETCLHALAPGEPQFWRDPCDSNNVTQRTIKEVECIPENYVDADCNCCTPITDGNETLVHWVGSVAPPPPGTNLDPNDWDFDDPNGDPNAPSGIGVYAPDGDHKVIIQWDNLSELTADVASRSILFTGYKVWRVEGWNRPVGAVGPAPTDWQLIADLSYDPRDGEGEESESYLPKFADANFDSAACQESGDCELVVTGATGADSLKQYRPVGYYTYVDSAGLKNGMYYFYDVTSYSIVPLDSLNTTELEGLPAAVEAQAVIPKWGAVEGGSLDGVFVVPNPYITGGEANGGNPAGWDLVPSDKDPTGTRIAFAGLPDRECKIKIFTLSGDLVRTINHDGRSGTAFWDLISRNGQDVVSGVYLYAIEAGNEHKIGRFVIIK
;
A
#
# COMPACT_ATOMS: atom_id res chain seq x y z
N MET A 1 22.40 -13.51 30.23
CA MET A 1 21.86 -14.45 29.23
C MET A 1 21.62 -13.80 27.86
N ARG A 2 21.65 -12.45 27.71
CA ARG A 2 21.58 -11.74 26.41
C ARG A 2 22.70 -12.08 25.39
N ASN A 3 23.91 -12.40 25.83
CA ASN A 3 25.05 -12.66 24.91
C ASN A 3 25.04 -14.01 24.17
N LEU A 4 24.06 -14.90 24.44
CA LEU A 4 23.92 -16.18 23.74
C LEU A 4 22.75 -16.19 22.74
N MET A 5 21.74 -15.31 22.92
CA MET A 5 20.66 -15.10 21.94
C MET A 5 21.06 -14.16 20.79
N ASP A 6 21.95 -13.19 21.04
CA ASP A 6 22.48 -12.26 20.01
C ASP A 6 23.33 -12.97 18.93
N ARG A 7 23.74 -14.23 19.15
CA ARG A 7 24.46 -15.05 18.16
C ARG A 7 23.58 -16.00 17.35
N SER A 8 22.35 -16.32 17.80
CA SER A 8 21.41 -17.10 16.99
C SER A 8 20.55 -16.20 16.10
N ILE A 9 20.23 -14.99 16.54
CA ILE A 9 19.38 -14.04 15.79
C ILE A 9 20.14 -13.39 14.62
N LYS A 10 21.44 -13.06 14.80
CA LYS A 10 22.34 -12.72 13.68
C LYS A 10 22.57 -13.87 12.71
N GLY A 11 22.16 -15.10 13.04
CA GLY A 11 22.23 -16.26 12.16
C GLY A 11 21.04 -16.39 11.22
N VAL A 12 19.86 -15.83 11.56
CA VAL A 12 18.61 -16.00 10.80
C VAL A 12 18.49 -14.96 9.69
N ALA A 13 18.76 -13.67 9.98
CA ALA A 13 18.83 -12.63 8.94
C ALA A 13 20.00 -12.86 7.97
N LEU A 14 21.13 -13.37 8.48
CA LEU A 14 22.25 -13.79 7.63
C LEU A 14 21.98 -15.13 6.94
N ALA A 15 21.03 -15.98 7.38
CA ALA A 15 20.69 -17.21 6.67
C ALA A 15 19.89 -16.94 5.39
N ALA A 16 18.96 -15.97 5.42
CA ALA A 16 18.28 -15.50 4.19
C ALA A 16 19.28 -14.97 3.15
N VAL A 17 20.33 -14.26 3.60
CA VAL A 17 21.39 -13.71 2.72
C VAL A 17 22.51 -14.73 2.40
N ALA A 18 22.84 -15.68 3.29
CA ALA A 18 23.96 -16.61 3.13
C ALA A 18 23.59 -17.97 2.52
N VAL A 19 22.33 -18.40 2.57
CA VAL A 19 21.89 -19.65 1.89
C VAL A 19 22.14 -19.57 0.38
N ALA A 20 22.03 -18.38 -0.22
CA ALA A 20 22.41 -18.12 -1.62
C ALA A 20 23.93 -18.30 -1.92
N SER A 21 24.79 -18.19 -0.90
CA SER A 21 26.26 -18.31 -1.07
C SER A 21 26.82 -19.70 -0.75
N THR A 22 26.06 -20.55 -0.05
CA THR A 22 26.58 -21.81 0.52
C THR A 22 26.26 -23.03 -0.35
N TYR A 23 25.18 -22.98 -1.14
CA TYR A 23 24.93 -23.93 -2.22
C TYR A 23 25.66 -23.42 -3.45
N GLY A 24 26.82 -24.00 -3.77
CA GLY A 24 27.62 -23.67 -4.95
C GLY A 24 26.90 -23.97 -6.28
N VAL A 25 25.82 -23.24 -6.55
CA VAL A 25 25.22 -23.10 -7.86
C VAL A 25 26.23 -22.31 -8.67
N SER A 26 27.03 -23.02 -9.47
CA SER A 26 27.78 -22.40 -10.54
C SER A 26 26.78 -21.67 -11.42
N TRP A 27 26.95 -20.36 -11.57
CA TRP A 27 26.31 -19.55 -12.59
C TRP A 27 26.53 -20.20 -13.94
N ALA A 28 25.56 -20.99 -14.38
CA ALA A 28 25.49 -21.44 -15.75
C ALA A 28 25.00 -20.23 -16.55
N GLU A 29 25.96 -19.54 -17.17
CA GLU A 29 25.68 -18.82 -18.40
C GLU A 29 25.01 -19.80 -19.37
N ASP A 30 23.89 -19.36 -19.95
CA ASP A 30 23.16 -19.92 -21.09
C ASP A 30 22.15 -21.07 -20.85
N GLU A 31 20.96 -20.85 -21.45
CA GLU A 31 19.90 -21.79 -21.85
C GLU A 31 18.74 -22.12 -20.87
N TYR A 32 17.75 -21.21 -20.74
CA TYR A 32 16.37 -21.40 -21.25
C TYR A 32 15.54 -20.12 -21.01
N ASN A 33 14.93 -19.61 -22.09
CA ASN A 33 14.15 -18.38 -22.18
C ASN A 33 12.93 -18.68 -23.08
N PRO A 34 11.67 -18.50 -22.62
CA PRO A 34 10.53 -18.60 -23.53
C PRO A 34 10.23 -17.33 -24.34
N TYR A 35 10.70 -16.13 -23.95
CA TYR A 35 10.53 -14.90 -24.74
C TYR A 35 11.78 -13.98 -24.71
N GLY A 36 12.53 -13.99 -25.83
CA GLY A 36 13.81 -13.31 -26.14
C GLY A 36 13.92 -11.83 -25.72
N THR A 37 15.08 -11.19 -25.53
CA THR A 37 16.47 -11.31 -26.02
C THR A 37 17.40 -10.54 -25.05
N PRO A 38 18.75 -10.69 -25.11
CA PRO A 38 19.68 -9.95 -24.27
C PRO A 38 19.61 -8.45 -24.57
N GLY A 39 18.89 -7.71 -23.75
CA GLY A 39 18.51 -6.32 -23.97
C GLY A 39 17.14 -5.91 -23.36
N GLY A 40 16.39 -6.84 -22.75
CA GLY A 40 15.13 -6.55 -22.06
C GLY A 40 15.28 -5.72 -20.77
N LYS A 41 14.33 -4.79 -20.58
CA LYS A 41 14.25 -3.71 -19.58
C LYS A 41 14.05 -4.14 -18.11
N TYR A 42 13.94 -5.41 -17.79
CA TYR A 42 13.84 -5.85 -16.40
C TYR A 42 15.18 -6.42 -15.96
N GLY A 43 15.84 -5.65 -15.10
CA GLY A 43 17.14 -5.98 -14.52
C GLY A 43 17.14 -7.38 -13.91
N GLY A 44 18.21 -8.12 -14.19
CA GLY A 44 18.38 -9.52 -13.79
C GLY A 44 18.33 -9.80 -12.28
N PRO A 45 18.29 -11.09 -11.91
CA PRO A 45 17.60 -11.59 -10.72
C PRO A 45 18.48 -11.61 -9.47
N HIS A 46 17.99 -11.08 -8.34
CA HIS A 46 18.52 -11.32 -6.99
C HIS A 46 17.38 -11.22 -5.93
N PRO A 47 17.49 -11.90 -4.77
CA PRO A 47 16.42 -12.75 -4.20
C PRO A 47 15.42 -12.07 -3.23
N LEU A 48 14.14 -12.05 -3.62
CA LEU A 48 12.98 -12.70 -2.95
C LEU A 48 12.80 -12.65 -1.43
N PHE A 49 12.95 -11.47 -0.84
CA PHE A 49 12.26 -11.13 0.41
C PHE A 49 11.82 -9.67 0.36
N ALA A 50 10.57 -9.38 0.75
CA ALA A 50 10.04 -8.03 0.92
C ALA A 50 10.64 -7.33 2.16
N THR A 51 11.98 -7.25 2.25
CA THR A 51 12.68 -6.53 3.32
C THR A 51 13.90 -5.74 2.78
N SER A 52 13.81 -5.27 1.52
CA SER A 52 14.72 -4.37 0.77
C SER A 52 15.91 -4.99 0.00
N GLU A 53 16.39 -4.47 -1.14
CA GLU A 53 15.90 -3.41 -2.05
C GLU A 53 15.75 -3.94 -3.50
N PRO A 54 14.78 -3.39 -4.26
CA PRO A 54 13.80 -2.40 -3.84
C PRO A 54 12.43 -3.05 -3.57
N PHE A 55 12.26 -3.73 -2.43
CA PHE A 55 10.99 -4.38 -2.03
C PHE A 55 10.61 -4.07 -0.57
N ILE A 56 10.45 -2.78 -0.23
CA ILE A 56 9.87 -2.31 1.03
C ILE A 56 8.52 -1.68 0.69
N PHE A 57 7.43 -2.11 1.31
CA PHE A 57 6.09 -1.63 1.00
C PHE A 57 5.44 -0.96 2.22
N TYR A 58 4.83 0.20 1.98
CA TYR A 58 4.13 1.00 2.98
C TYR A 58 2.81 1.49 2.42
N HIS A 59 1.76 1.40 3.22
CA HIS A 59 0.66 2.33 3.03
C HIS A 59 1.08 3.70 3.54
N ASN A 60 1.09 4.71 2.66
CA ASN A 60 1.55 6.06 2.96
C ASN A 60 0.74 7.16 2.26
N VAL A 61 -0.35 6.81 1.56
CA VAL A 61 -1.31 7.81 1.05
C VAL A 61 -2.21 8.37 2.16
N GLY A 62 -2.42 7.61 3.23
CA GLY A 62 -3.13 8.04 4.43
C GLY A 62 -2.22 8.71 5.46
N LEU A 63 -2.80 9.11 6.59
CA LEU A 63 -2.07 9.62 7.76
C LEU A 63 -1.40 8.51 8.59
N LEU A 64 -1.90 7.27 8.51
CA LEU A 64 -1.29 6.10 9.13
C LEU A 64 -0.31 5.46 8.16
N GLU A 65 0.99 5.61 8.43
CA GLU A 65 2.07 4.99 7.66
C GLU A 65 2.29 3.56 8.14
N LEU A 66 1.75 2.56 7.45
CA LEU A 66 1.82 1.16 7.89
C LEU A 66 2.70 0.30 6.98
N PHE A 67 3.73 -0.32 7.56
CA PHE A 67 4.56 -1.32 6.88
C PHE A 67 3.75 -2.59 6.62
N VAL A 68 3.79 -3.06 5.37
CA VAL A 68 3.14 -4.28 4.90
C VAL A 68 4.14 -5.16 4.15
N CYS A 69 3.96 -6.48 4.22
CA CYS A 69 4.83 -7.44 3.56
C CYS A 69 4.10 -8.76 3.24
N ASN A 70 4.76 -9.63 2.48
CA ASN A 70 4.25 -10.94 2.06
C ASN A 70 4.71 -12.10 2.96
N VAL A 71 4.91 -11.88 4.27
CA VAL A 71 5.34 -12.93 5.21
C VAL A 71 4.41 -13.06 6.43
N GLY A 72 3.11 -12.81 6.23
CA GLY A 72 2.10 -12.99 7.28
C GLY A 72 2.19 -12.00 8.45
N ARG A 73 2.71 -10.79 8.21
CA ARG A 73 2.86 -9.77 9.26
C ARG A 73 2.71 -8.35 8.74
N VAL A 74 2.39 -7.45 9.65
CA VAL A 74 2.48 -6.00 9.54
C VAL A 74 3.53 -5.47 10.52
N GLY A 75 4.13 -4.33 10.20
CA GLY A 75 5.25 -3.76 10.97
C GLY A 75 6.60 -4.45 10.71
N ASN A 76 7.69 -3.75 11.05
CA ASN A 76 9.07 -4.10 10.69
C ASN A 76 9.95 -4.57 11.86
N GLY A 77 9.38 -4.77 13.06
CA GLY A 77 10.08 -5.30 14.23
C GLY A 77 10.84 -6.61 13.94
N GLN A 78 11.99 -6.80 14.58
CA GLN A 78 12.93 -7.92 14.35
C GLN A 78 13.63 -7.98 12.98
N LEU A 79 13.32 -7.11 12.02
CA LEU A 79 14.07 -6.98 10.75
C LEU A 79 15.39 -6.20 10.93
N ASN A 80 16.06 -6.38 12.08
CA ASN A 80 17.17 -5.58 12.57
C ASN A 80 18.27 -5.37 11.50
N GLY A 81 18.43 -4.12 11.05
CA GLY A 81 19.43 -3.69 10.05
C GLY A 81 18.98 -3.77 8.60
N LEU A 82 17.68 -4.00 8.35
CA LEU A 82 17.05 -3.93 7.02
C LEU A 82 16.19 -2.68 6.83
N SER A 83 15.69 -2.08 7.92
CA SER A 83 15.02 -0.78 7.91
C SER A 83 15.04 -0.14 9.30
N ASP A 84 15.34 1.15 9.35
CA ASP A 84 15.19 2.02 10.53
C ASP A 84 13.83 2.76 10.53
N GLN A 85 13.01 2.57 9.49
CA GLN A 85 11.74 3.28 9.29
C GLN A 85 10.68 2.91 10.31
N VAL A 86 9.70 3.78 10.56
CA VAL A 86 8.57 3.47 11.46
C VAL A 86 7.71 2.34 10.90
N SER A 87 7.14 1.48 11.76
CA SER A 87 6.26 0.38 11.37
C SER A 87 4.81 0.81 11.23
N ALA A 88 4.34 1.62 12.16
CA ALA A 88 3.05 2.28 12.17
C ALA A 88 3.30 3.74 12.55
N GLY A 89 3.66 4.57 11.56
CA GLY A 89 3.96 5.98 11.74
C GLY A 89 2.69 6.82 11.80
N TRP A 90 2.57 7.69 12.80
CA TRP A 90 1.49 8.68 12.85
C TRP A 90 1.89 9.90 13.69
N ARG A 91 1.82 11.10 13.08
CA ARG A 91 2.21 12.37 13.73
C ARG A 91 3.61 12.38 14.37
N GLY A 92 4.54 11.62 13.80
CA GLY A 92 5.92 11.52 14.29
C GLY A 92 6.14 10.51 15.42
N GLY A 93 5.11 9.73 15.80
CA GLY A 93 5.24 8.57 16.70
C GLY A 93 5.28 7.24 15.94
N GLU A 94 5.84 6.22 16.59
CA GLU A 94 5.73 4.79 16.26
C GLU A 94 4.64 4.17 17.13
N TYR A 95 3.86 3.22 16.58
CA TYR A 95 2.76 2.58 17.31
C TYR A 95 2.69 1.05 17.17
N LEU A 96 3.62 0.47 16.42
CA LEU A 96 3.67 -0.96 16.16
C LEU A 96 5.11 -1.44 16.13
N TYR A 97 5.39 -2.55 16.80
CA TYR A 97 6.62 -3.29 16.55
C TYR A 97 6.36 -4.41 15.54
N ILE A 98 5.41 -5.29 15.85
CA ILE A 98 4.98 -6.37 14.96
C ILE A 98 3.51 -6.71 15.19
N GLY A 99 2.78 -6.91 14.09
CA GLY A 99 1.48 -7.59 14.09
C GLY A 99 1.58 -8.85 13.23
N ALA A 100 1.66 -10.02 13.85
CA ALA A 100 1.82 -11.29 13.16
C ALA A 100 0.50 -12.05 13.06
N MET A 101 0.13 -12.46 11.86
CA MET A 101 -1.02 -13.32 11.64
C MET A 101 -0.71 -14.74 12.14
N TRP A 102 -1.64 -15.29 12.91
CA TRP A 102 -1.59 -16.65 13.42
C TRP A 102 -2.80 -17.45 12.94
N ILE A 103 -2.53 -18.63 12.38
CA ILE A 103 -3.53 -19.59 11.91
C ILE A 103 -3.39 -20.85 12.74
N GLY A 104 -4.30 -21.07 13.68
CA GLY A 104 -4.27 -22.21 14.59
C GLY A 104 -5.29 -23.27 14.22
N ALA A 105 -4.91 -24.55 14.18
CA ALA A 105 -5.83 -25.65 13.90
C ALA A 105 -5.42 -26.97 14.57
N ILE A 106 -6.39 -27.88 14.71
CA ILE A 106 -6.16 -29.29 15.05
C ILE A 106 -6.07 -30.11 13.76
N ALA A 107 -4.88 -30.67 13.50
CA ALA A 107 -4.62 -31.48 12.31
C ALA A 107 -5.14 -32.92 12.44
N SER A 108 -4.86 -33.77 11.43
CA SER A 108 -5.35 -35.15 11.36
C SER A 108 -4.83 -36.07 12.48
N ASP A 109 -3.67 -35.75 13.05
CA ASP A 109 -3.04 -36.48 14.15
C ASP A 109 -3.61 -36.12 15.53
N ASN A 110 -4.59 -35.21 15.58
CA ASN A 110 -5.19 -34.63 16.79
C ASN A 110 -4.23 -33.80 17.64
N LEU A 111 -3.14 -33.27 17.06
CA LEU A 111 -2.30 -32.26 17.68
C LEU A 111 -2.66 -30.87 17.14
N ALA A 112 -2.37 -29.86 17.96
CA ALA A 112 -2.57 -28.46 17.62
C ALA A 112 -1.29 -27.89 17.01
N TYR A 113 -1.47 -27.16 15.91
CA TYR A 113 -0.40 -26.46 15.19
C TYR A 113 -0.82 -25.01 14.95
N VAL A 114 0.16 -24.10 14.90
CA VAL A 114 -0.08 -22.69 14.61
C VAL A 114 0.96 -22.23 13.61
N SER A 115 0.52 -21.88 12.40
CA SER A 115 1.37 -21.23 11.41
C SER A 115 1.43 -19.73 11.70
N THR A 116 2.63 -19.16 11.77
CA THR A 116 2.83 -17.75 12.17
C THR A 116 3.70 -16.91 11.21
N GLY A 117 3.40 -15.61 11.13
CA GLY A 117 4.25 -14.60 10.49
C GLY A 117 5.26 -13.91 11.42
N GLY A 118 5.33 -14.30 12.71
CA GLY A 118 6.33 -13.80 13.68
C GLY A 118 6.07 -14.27 15.12
N TYR A 119 7.07 -14.42 15.99
CA TYR A 119 8.52 -14.16 15.90
C TYR A 119 9.32 -15.18 15.07
N GLU A 120 8.70 -16.30 14.73
CA GLU A 120 9.17 -17.29 13.77
C GLU A 120 8.54 -17.03 12.40
N PHE A 121 9.33 -17.16 11.34
CA PHE A 121 8.86 -16.95 9.97
C PHE A 121 8.41 -18.28 9.36
N GLU A 122 7.15 -18.66 9.58
CA GLU A 122 6.55 -19.88 9.04
C GLU A 122 5.72 -19.58 7.78
N LEU A 123 5.12 -18.40 7.68
CA LEU A 123 4.44 -17.90 6.48
C LEU A 123 5.42 -17.17 5.56
N LEU A 124 5.73 -17.74 4.39
CA LEU A 124 6.72 -17.19 3.46
C LEU A 124 6.26 -17.34 2.00
N PRO A 125 6.62 -16.41 1.10
CA PRO A 125 6.44 -16.60 -0.34
C PRO A 125 7.38 -17.69 -0.85
N GLU A 126 7.13 -18.25 -2.03
CA GLU A 126 8.16 -19.08 -2.68
C GLU A 126 9.31 -18.20 -3.20
N LEU A 127 10.41 -18.84 -3.61
CA LEU A 127 11.58 -18.15 -4.15
C LEU A 127 11.46 -17.93 -5.67
N ASN A 128 10.25 -17.69 -6.18
CA ASN A 128 9.98 -17.35 -7.58
C ASN A 128 9.68 -15.85 -7.69
N PRO A 129 10.29 -15.08 -8.60
CA PRO A 129 10.07 -13.63 -8.71
C PRO A 129 8.60 -13.16 -8.79
N ILE A 130 7.70 -14.04 -9.24
CA ILE A 130 6.26 -13.80 -9.30
C ILE A 130 5.61 -13.74 -7.90
N ASP A 131 6.18 -14.40 -6.89
CA ASP A 131 5.69 -14.36 -5.50
C ASP A 131 6.16 -13.09 -4.80
N THR A 132 5.72 -11.95 -5.32
CA THR A 132 6.01 -10.60 -4.85
C THR A 132 4.76 -9.95 -4.27
N MET A 133 4.89 -8.68 -3.84
CA MET A 133 3.74 -7.82 -3.63
C MET A 133 3.44 -7.03 -4.91
N TYR A 134 2.17 -7.02 -5.28
CA TYR A 134 1.63 -6.27 -6.41
C TYR A 134 0.94 -5.01 -5.91
N THR A 135 1.00 -3.95 -6.72
CA THR A 135 0.45 -2.64 -6.39
C THR A 135 -0.72 -2.34 -7.30
N ALA A 136 -1.83 -1.85 -6.74
CA ALA A 136 -2.98 -1.38 -7.52
C ALA A 136 -3.53 -0.08 -6.91
N TYR A 137 -4.25 0.70 -7.71
CA TYR A 137 -4.89 1.95 -7.27
C TYR A 137 -6.10 2.28 -8.14
N GLU A 138 -7.03 3.05 -7.59
CA GLU A 138 -8.26 3.45 -8.29
C GLU A 138 -7.96 4.13 -9.63
N GLY A 139 -8.51 3.58 -10.72
CA GLY A 139 -8.28 4.07 -12.08
C GLY A 139 -6.99 3.58 -12.73
N ILE A 140 -6.31 2.57 -12.19
CA ILE A 140 -5.18 1.94 -12.91
C ILE A 140 -5.60 1.51 -14.32
N THR A 141 -4.67 1.61 -15.28
CA THR A 141 -4.93 1.18 -16.66
C THR A 141 -5.24 -0.31 -16.66
N ASN A 142 -6.31 -0.72 -17.37
CA ASN A 142 -6.86 -2.08 -17.35
C ASN A 142 -7.28 -2.57 -15.95
N GLY A 143 -7.79 -1.68 -15.09
CA GLY A 143 -8.39 -2.04 -13.79
C GLY A 143 -9.89 -1.87 -13.84
N ASN A 144 -10.59 -2.63 -14.70
CA ASN A 144 -12.02 -2.47 -14.95
C ASN A 144 -12.85 -3.55 -14.26
N ARG A 145 -13.76 -3.15 -13.36
CA ARG A 145 -14.59 -4.11 -12.62
C ARG A 145 -16.04 -4.23 -13.09
N PRO A 146 -16.59 -5.46 -13.20
CA PRO A 146 -18.03 -5.71 -13.21
C PRO A 146 -18.81 -4.86 -12.18
N GLY A 147 -19.77 -4.03 -12.63
CA GLY A 147 -20.61 -3.19 -11.76
C GLY A 147 -20.05 -1.81 -11.39
N PHE A 148 -18.82 -1.50 -11.80
CA PHE A 148 -18.18 -0.17 -11.65
C PHE A 148 -17.69 0.41 -12.98
N SER A 149 -17.17 -0.43 -13.88
CA SER A 149 -16.76 -0.02 -15.22
C SER A 149 -17.88 -0.20 -16.24
N THR A 150 -17.88 0.66 -17.27
CA THR A 150 -18.73 0.49 -18.46
C THR A 150 -18.13 -0.48 -19.49
N GLN A 151 -16.87 -0.91 -19.29
CA GLN A 151 -16.16 -1.91 -20.11
C GLN A 151 -15.43 -2.88 -19.18
N PRO A 152 -16.16 -3.73 -18.43
CA PRO A 152 -15.57 -4.65 -17.47
C PRO A 152 -14.84 -5.84 -18.11
N ASP A 153 -15.09 -6.14 -19.40
CA ASP A 153 -14.32 -7.06 -20.24
C ASP A 153 -13.31 -6.23 -21.02
N ASP A 154 -12.10 -6.06 -20.49
CA ASP A 154 -11.15 -5.06 -20.98
C ASP A 154 -10.06 -5.59 -21.93
N ASP A 155 -9.95 -6.91 -22.07
CA ASP A 155 -9.14 -7.59 -23.06
C ASP A 155 -9.95 -8.14 -24.27
N ASN A 156 -11.29 -8.06 -24.20
CA ASN A 156 -12.25 -8.51 -25.22
C ASN A 156 -12.17 -10.00 -25.53
N ASP A 157 -11.81 -10.84 -24.56
CA ASP A 157 -11.90 -12.28 -24.69
C ASP A 157 -13.37 -12.77 -24.67
N GLY A 158 -14.28 -11.91 -24.16
CA GLY A 158 -15.72 -12.12 -24.09
C GLY A 158 -16.21 -12.65 -22.74
N VAL A 159 -15.33 -12.73 -21.74
CA VAL A 159 -15.59 -13.09 -20.35
C VAL A 159 -15.32 -11.86 -19.48
N THR A 160 -15.63 -11.96 -18.19
CA THR A 160 -15.48 -10.86 -17.24
C THR A 160 -15.13 -11.50 -15.89
N ASP A 161 -13.88 -11.93 -15.77
CA ASP A 161 -13.33 -12.81 -14.74
C ASP A 161 -12.18 -12.13 -14.00
N GLU A 162 -12.54 -11.33 -12.99
CA GLU A 162 -11.53 -10.70 -12.13
C GLU A 162 -10.71 -11.75 -11.34
N GLU A 163 -9.41 -11.85 -11.62
CA GLU A 163 -8.51 -12.74 -10.91
C GLU A 163 -7.82 -12.11 -9.69
N PHE A 164 -7.21 -12.96 -8.84
CA PHE A 164 -6.41 -12.46 -7.73
C PHE A 164 -5.06 -11.99 -8.25
N LEU A 165 -4.81 -10.68 -8.26
CA LEU A 165 -3.56 -10.05 -8.68
C LEU A 165 -2.30 -10.70 -8.05
N ASN A 166 -1.65 -11.60 -8.80
CA ASN A 166 -0.54 -12.47 -8.39
C ASN A 166 0.48 -12.86 -9.49
N GLY A 167 0.37 -12.29 -10.69
CA GLY A 167 1.08 -12.59 -11.94
C GLY A 167 0.65 -13.84 -12.73
N ILE A 168 -0.42 -14.58 -12.38
CA ILE A 168 -0.72 -15.93 -12.91
C ILE A 168 -2.14 -16.00 -13.47
N ASP A 169 -2.28 -16.66 -14.61
CA ASP A 169 -3.53 -17.16 -15.23
C ASP A 169 -4.13 -18.26 -14.33
N ASP A 170 -5.12 -17.90 -13.51
CA ASP A 170 -5.73 -18.76 -12.50
C ASP A 170 -7.00 -19.49 -12.98
N ASP A 171 -7.60 -19.08 -14.10
CA ASP A 171 -8.85 -19.61 -14.66
C ASP A 171 -8.70 -20.40 -15.97
N GLY A 172 -7.52 -20.33 -16.61
CA GLY A 172 -7.13 -21.13 -17.75
C GLY A 172 -7.61 -20.60 -19.10
N ASP A 173 -7.94 -19.31 -19.19
CA ASP A 173 -8.29 -18.59 -20.41
C ASP A 173 -7.06 -18.31 -21.32
N THR A 174 -5.84 -18.51 -20.79
CA THR A 174 -4.52 -18.29 -21.39
C THR A 174 -3.95 -16.87 -21.31
N LEU A 175 -4.64 -15.96 -20.62
CA LEU A 175 -4.23 -14.59 -20.37
C LEU A 175 -3.90 -14.41 -18.88
N ILE A 176 -3.12 -13.36 -18.60
CA ILE A 176 -2.84 -12.93 -17.23
C ILE A 176 -3.49 -11.55 -17.18
N ASP A 177 -4.78 -11.55 -16.98
CA ASP A 177 -5.71 -10.41 -17.06
C ASP A 177 -6.14 -10.03 -15.63
N GLU A 178 -5.13 -9.71 -14.83
CA GLU A 178 -5.27 -9.38 -13.41
C GLU A 178 -5.84 -7.97 -13.22
N ASP A 179 -7.06 -7.75 -13.70
CA ASP A 179 -7.73 -6.46 -13.81
C ASP A 179 -8.50 -6.10 -12.53
N TYR A 180 -7.86 -6.33 -11.38
CA TYR A 180 -8.43 -5.93 -10.11
C TYR A 180 -8.67 -4.42 -10.08
N ALA A 181 -9.94 -3.98 -10.10
CA ALA A 181 -10.27 -2.58 -9.87
C ALA A 181 -10.00 -2.23 -8.40
N ALA A 182 -8.85 -1.60 -8.17
CA ALA A 182 -8.52 -1.09 -6.85
C ALA A 182 -9.56 -0.07 -6.39
N VAL A 183 -10.24 -0.42 -5.30
CA VAL A 183 -11.28 0.41 -4.64
C VAL A 183 -10.70 1.49 -3.73
N SER A 184 -9.37 1.54 -3.62
CA SER A 184 -8.65 2.47 -2.76
C SER A 184 -7.54 3.17 -3.53
N GLN A 185 -7.10 4.32 -3.03
CA GLN A 185 -6.06 5.13 -3.68
C GLN A 185 -4.67 4.50 -3.57
N GLN A 186 -4.49 3.52 -2.68
CA GLN A 186 -3.31 2.66 -2.63
C GLN A 186 -3.69 1.29 -2.09
N MET A 187 -3.46 0.28 -2.92
CA MET A 187 -3.71 -1.11 -2.60
C MET A 187 -2.48 -1.96 -2.84
N TYR A 188 -2.32 -2.98 -2.00
CA TYR A 188 -1.38 -4.06 -2.25
C TYR A 188 -2.07 -5.42 -2.24
N SER A 189 -1.60 -6.35 -3.07
CA SER A 189 -1.93 -7.76 -3.01
C SER A 189 -0.67 -8.62 -2.95
N CYS A 190 -0.76 -9.75 -2.27
CA CYS A 190 0.30 -10.77 -2.27
C CYS A 190 -0.22 -12.11 -1.78
N GLN A 191 0.54 -13.17 -2.08
CA GLN A 191 0.29 -14.50 -1.53
C GLN A 191 1.54 -15.11 -0.91
N TYR A 192 1.32 -15.96 0.10
CA TYR A 192 2.37 -16.66 0.82
C TYR A 192 1.84 -17.92 1.52
N TYR A 193 2.75 -18.80 1.91
CA TYR A 193 2.44 -20.18 2.27
C TYR A 193 3.17 -20.62 3.54
N ASP A 194 2.57 -21.53 4.30
CA ASP A 194 3.24 -22.12 5.47
C ASP A 194 4.11 -23.35 5.13
N TYR A 195 4.01 -23.85 3.90
CA TYR A 195 4.61 -25.10 3.47
C TYR A 195 5.76 -24.94 2.46
N THR A 196 6.30 -23.73 2.30
CA THR A 196 7.46 -23.52 1.42
C THR A 196 8.68 -24.29 1.93
N GLU A 197 9.56 -24.68 1.01
CA GLU A 197 10.81 -25.37 1.39
C GLU A 197 11.68 -24.50 2.30
N LEU A 198 11.63 -23.18 2.12
CA LEU A 198 12.30 -22.24 2.98
C LEU A 198 11.71 -22.24 4.40
N ALA A 199 10.38 -22.13 4.55
CA ALA A 199 9.71 -22.15 5.86
C ALA A 199 10.05 -23.44 6.64
N LYS A 200 9.96 -24.59 5.97
CA LYS A 200 10.34 -25.90 6.54
C LYS A 200 11.80 -25.96 6.96
N SER A 201 12.70 -25.33 6.19
CA SER A 201 14.13 -25.30 6.49
C SER A 201 14.48 -24.42 7.69
N LEU A 202 13.77 -23.29 7.84
CA LEU A 202 13.95 -22.35 8.94
C LEU A 202 13.36 -22.89 10.25
N ASN A 203 12.22 -23.59 10.17
CA ASN A 203 11.48 -24.10 11.31
C ASN A 203 11.25 -25.62 11.20
N PRO A 204 12.30 -26.47 11.29
CA PRO A 204 12.20 -27.91 11.06
C PRO A 204 11.41 -28.68 12.12
N GLU A 205 11.17 -28.07 13.28
CA GLU A 205 10.35 -28.64 14.36
C GLU A 205 8.86 -28.29 14.21
N HIS A 206 8.53 -27.30 13.36
CA HIS A 206 7.15 -26.93 13.05
C HIS A 206 6.59 -27.85 11.96
N ARG A 207 5.32 -28.25 12.12
CA ARG A 207 4.58 -28.99 11.10
C ARG A 207 3.60 -28.02 10.44
N PRO A 208 3.75 -27.75 9.13
CA PRO A 208 2.82 -26.86 8.43
C PRO A 208 1.41 -27.45 8.40
N LEU A 209 0.42 -26.56 8.48
CA LEU A 209 -0.98 -26.83 8.23
C LEU A 209 -1.26 -27.05 6.73
N ASN A 210 -0.33 -26.63 5.85
CA ASN A 210 -0.48 -26.59 4.39
C ASN A 210 -1.55 -25.58 3.96
N VAL A 211 -1.42 -24.37 4.47
CA VAL A 211 -2.30 -23.25 4.16
C VAL A 211 -1.60 -22.25 3.26
N ARG A 212 -2.37 -21.70 2.33
CA ARG A 212 -2.02 -20.54 1.51
C ARG A 212 -2.83 -19.36 2.00
N VAL A 213 -2.20 -18.19 2.05
CA VAL A 213 -2.86 -16.94 2.40
C VAL A 213 -2.74 -15.99 1.23
N GLN A 214 -3.89 -15.49 0.78
CA GLN A 214 -4.00 -14.35 -0.12
C GLN A 214 -4.35 -13.12 0.72
N GLN A 215 -3.50 -12.09 0.68
CA GLN A 215 -3.64 -10.85 1.43
C GLN A 215 -3.90 -9.70 0.46
N ARG A 216 -4.88 -8.86 0.77
CA ARG A 216 -5.12 -7.55 0.16
C ARG A 216 -5.14 -6.48 1.24
N SER A 217 -4.61 -5.31 0.95
CA SER A 217 -4.60 -4.20 1.89
C SER A 217 -4.90 -2.87 1.22
N TYR A 218 -5.62 -1.98 1.91
CA TYR A 218 -6.25 -0.80 1.35
C TYR A 218 -5.99 0.46 2.17
N ALA A 219 -5.69 1.58 1.51
CA ALA A 219 -5.54 2.88 2.14
C ALA A 219 -6.11 4.02 1.29
N TRP A 220 -6.58 5.06 1.97
CA TRP A 220 -7.14 6.27 1.36
C TRP A 220 -6.45 7.51 1.92
N SER A 221 -6.40 8.57 1.12
CA SER A 221 -5.85 9.88 1.48
C SER A 221 -6.94 10.87 1.92
N THR A 222 -8.21 10.54 1.65
CA THR A 222 -9.36 11.41 1.93
C THR A 222 -9.63 11.52 3.44
N SER A 223 -9.90 12.75 3.90
CA SER A 223 -10.25 13.01 5.30
C SER A 223 -11.45 12.17 5.74
N GLY A 224 -11.30 11.48 6.88
CA GLY A 224 -12.30 10.56 7.41
C GLY A 224 -12.06 9.09 7.04
N SER A 225 -11.27 8.80 6.00
CA SER A 225 -10.83 7.43 5.64
C SER A 225 -9.31 7.24 5.64
N ASN A 226 -8.55 8.23 6.11
CA ASN A 226 -7.09 8.25 6.04
C ASN A 226 -6.36 7.89 7.35
N GLU A 227 -7.06 7.48 8.40
CA GLU A 227 -6.47 7.12 9.71
C GLU A 227 -6.65 5.64 10.06
N PHE A 228 -6.74 4.79 9.02
CA PHE A 228 -6.74 3.34 9.14
C PHE A 228 -6.17 2.69 7.87
N VAL A 229 -5.77 1.42 8.00
CA VAL A 229 -5.46 0.56 6.86
C VAL A 229 -6.33 -0.69 6.97
N GLY A 230 -7.04 -0.99 5.89
CA GLY A 230 -7.92 -2.17 5.79
C GLY A 230 -7.20 -3.37 5.21
N PHE A 231 -7.63 -4.57 5.58
CA PHE A 231 -7.07 -5.83 5.10
C PHE A 231 -8.16 -6.86 4.84
N ASP A 232 -8.03 -7.60 3.73
CA ASP A 232 -8.72 -8.85 3.47
C ASP A 232 -7.72 -10.00 3.43
N PHE A 233 -8.04 -11.09 4.12
CA PHE A 233 -7.28 -12.33 4.09
C PHE A 233 -8.19 -13.48 3.67
N ASP A 234 -7.79 -14.20 2.62
CA ASP A 234 -8.34 -15.52 2.29
C ASP A 234 -7.34 -16.59 2.74
N ILE A 235 -7.77 -17.46 3.66
CA ILE A 235 -7.00 -18.56 4.21
C ILE A 235 -7.51 -19.84 3.57
N ILE A 236 -6.68 -20.47 2.74
CA ILE A 236 -7.05 -21.59 1.88
C ILE A 236 -6.31 -22.84 2.33
N ASN A 237 -7.04 -23.93 2.53
CA ASN A 237 -6.45 -25.23 2.87
C ASN A 237 -6.02 -25.97 1.60
N ASP A 238 -4.77 -25.78 1.19
CA ASP A 238 -4.17 -26.50 0.05
C ASP A 238 -3.71 -27.93 0.42
N GLY A 239 -3.81 -28.28 1.70
CA GLY A 239 -3.53 -29.60 2.24
C GLY A 239 -4.55 -30.67 1.85
N PHE A 240 -4.21 -31.92 2.10
CA PHE A 240 -5.10 -33.07 1.91
C PHE A 240 -5.90 -33.44 3.17
N GLU A 241 -5.63 -32.79 4.30
CA GLU A 241 -6.23 -33.07 5.60
C GLU A 241 -7.34 -32.06 5.92
N THR A 242 -8.38 -32.52 6.62
CA THR A 242 -9.36 -31.61 7.22
C THR A 242 -8.75 -30.95 8.46
N LEU A 243 -8.67 -29.63 8.45
CA LEU A 243 -8.30 -28.83 9.62
C LEU A 243 -9.54 -28.66 10.51
N ARG A 244 -9.42 -28.85 11.82
CA ARG A 244 -10.56 -28.75 12.77
C ARG A 244 -10.30 -27.72 13.84
N GLN A 245 -11.36 -27.12 14.37
CA GLN A 245 -11.28 -26.11 15.43
C GLN A 245 -10.25 -25.03 15.07
N VAL A 246 -10.46 -24.42 13.89
CA VAL A 246 -9.56 -23.41 13.36
C VAL A 246 -9.83 -22.08 14.05
N TYR A 247 -8.76 -21.35 14.34
CA TYR A 247 -8.80 -19.99 14.88
C TYR A 247 -7.89 -19.10 14.05
N LEU A 248 -8.39 -17.93 13.69
CA LEU A 248 -7.67 -16.95 12.87
C LEU A 248 -7.52 -15.65 13.67
N GLY A 249 -6.34 -15.08 13.71
CA GLY A 249 -6.12 -13.87 14.48
C GLY A 249 -4.74 -13.27 14.34
N PHE A 250 -4.47 -12.25 15.15
CA PHE A 250 -3.18 -11.57 15.20
C PHE A 250 -2.61 -11.61 16.61
N PHE A 251 -1.29 -11.81 16.68
CA PHE A 251 -0.47 -11.44 17.82
C PHE A 251 0.16 -10.08 17.53
N VAL A 252 0.00 -9.13 18.45
CA VAL A 252 0.47 -7.75 18.28
C VAL A 252 1.33 -7.32 19.45
N ASP A 253 2.54 -6.89 19.12
CA ASP A 253 3.49 -6.18 19.97
C ASP A 253 3.47 -4.73 19.50
N SER A 254 2.79 -3.87 20.25
CA SER A 254 2.74 -2.44 19.97
C SER A 254 3.72 -1.76 20.90
N ASP A 255 4.71 -1.10 20.32
CA ASP A 255 5.64 -0.22 21.03
C ASP A 255 5.20 1.20 20.69
N ALA A 256 4.38 1.86 21.54
CA ALA A 256 3.88 3.19 21.23
C ALA A 256 4.78 4.26 21.83
N GLY A 257 5.38 5.12 20.99
CA GLY A 257 6.22 6.20 21.49
C GLY A 257 7.13 6.82 20.43
N PRO A 258 7.95 7.81 20.84
CA PRO A 258 9.00 8.38 20.01
C PRO A 258 10.10 7.35 19.78
N LYS A 259 10.24 6.86 18.54
CA LYS A 259 11.18 5.78 18.18
C LYS A 259 12.64 6.08 18.56
N ASP A 260 13.03 7.35 18.62
CA ASP A 260 14.38 7.80 18.97
C ASP A 260 14.65 7.88 20.48
N ALA A 261 13.61 7.75 21.30
CA ALA A 261 13.74 7.73 22.75
C ALA A 261 14.13 6.33 23.27
N GLU A 262 15.06 6.30 24.22
CA GLU A 262 15.49 5.04 24.83
C GLU A 262 14.38 4.49 25.74
N GLY A 263 13.81 3.34 25.39
CA GLY A 263 12.83 2.65 26.24
C GLY A 263 11.38 3.06 26.02
N TYR A 264 11.04 3.68 24.88
CA TYR A 264 9.70 4.16 24.53
C TYR A 264 8.57 3.11 24.54
N TRP A 265 8.89 1.82 24.61
CA TRP A 265 7.92 0.72 24.71
C TRP A 265 7.60 0.32 26.16
N THR A 266 8.20 0.99 27.16
CA THR A 266 8.14 0.54 28.56
C THR A 266 7.00 1.18 29.36
N ASP A 267 6.28 2.10 28.75
CA ASP A 267 5.22 2.95 29.27
C ASP A 267 3.86 2.72 28.57
N ASP A 268 3.74 1.64 27.81
CA ASP A 268 2.50 1.31 27.12
C ASP A 268 1.39 0.85 28.06
N ALA A 269 0.15 1.12 27.64
CA ALA A 269 -1.04 0.52 28.21
C ALA A 269 -1.93 -0.06 27.12
N VAL A 270 -2.75 -1.03 27.52
CA VAL A 270 -3.55 -1.85 26.60
C VAL A 270 -4.96 -2.03 27.13
N ALA A 271 -5.94 -2.06 26.22
CA ALA A 271 -7.34 -2.32 26.55
C ALA A 271 -8.11 -2.93 25.38
N LEU A 272 -9.25 -3.54 25.72
CA LEU A 272 -10.31 -3.91 24.78
C LEU A 272 -11.41 -2.84 24.85
N TYR A 273 -11.83 -2.34 23.69
CA TYR A 273 -13.08 -1.61 23.52
C TYR A 273 -14.06 -2.50 22.76
N SER A 274 -15.26 -2.65 23.31
CA SER A 274 -16.34 -3.46 22.73
C SER A 274 -17.63 -2.69 22.89
N THR A 275 -18.31 -2.38 21.79
CA THR A 275 -19.62 -1.71 21.82
C THR A 275 -20.47 -2.11 20.63
N ASP A 276 -21.77 -2.25 20.89
CA ASP A 276 -22.79 -2.27 19.84
C ASP A 276 -23.22 -0.82 19.60
N SER A 277 -23.17 -0.37 18.35
CA SER A 277 -23.54 0.99 17.95
C SER A 277 -24.58 0.95 16.85
N LEU A 278 -25.70 1.64 17.04
CA LEU A 278 -26.67 1.87 15.97
C LEU A 278 -26.31 3.17 15.24
N ILE A 279 -26.00 3.06 13.95
CA ILE A 279 -25.74 4.19 13.08
C ILE A 279 -26.94 4.41 12.18
N THR A 280 -27.42 5.66 12.11
CA THR A 280 -28.48 6.06 11.19
C THR A 280 -27.90 6.89 10.06
N ASP A 281 -28.00 6.41 8.82
CA ASP A 281 -27.78 7.18 7.61
C ASP A 281 -29.05 7.98 7.26
N PRO A 282 -29.04 9.32 7.39
CA PRO A 282 -30.21 10.15 7.12
C PRO A 282 -30.56 10.25 5.62
N THR A 283 -29.70 9.77 4.72
CA THR A 283 -29.92 9.79 3.28
C THR A 283 -30.82 8.63 2.82
N ILE A 284 -30.90 7.55 3.60
CA ILE A 284 -31.73 6.38 3.32
C ILE A 284 -33.05 6.52 4.09
N GLY A 285 -34.12 6.86 3.37
CA GLY A 285 -35.46 7.09 3.92
C GLY A 285 -36.43 5.91 3.78
N THR A 286 -35.92 4.72 3.46
CA THR A 286 -36.74 3.55 3.10
C THR A 286 -36.91 2.61 4.28
N THR A 287 -38.10 2.03 4.44
CA THR A 287 -38.38 0.97 5.41
C THR A 287 -38.84 -0.29 4.67
N CYS A 288 -38.47 -1.47 5.16
CA CYS A 288 -38.93 -2.76 4.65
C CYS A 288 -39.66 -3.56 5.73
N GLU A 289 -40.45 -4.56 5.33
CA GLU A 289 -41.03 -5.53 6.26
C GLU A 289 -40.10 -6.73 6.37
N ASP A 290 -39.60 -7.00 7.57
CA ASP A 290 -38.74 -8.16 7.82
C ASP A 290 -39.49 -9.47 7.55
N ARG A 291 -38.85 -10.37 6.81
CA ARG A 291 -39.49 -11.58 6.28
C ARG A 291 -39.79 -12.61 7.37
N VAL A 292 -39.08 -12.55 8.50
CA VAL A 292 -39.18 -13.51 9.61
C VAL A 292 -40.08 -12.98 10.73
N SER A 293 -39.84 -11.77 11.19
CA SER A 293 -40.54 -11.11 12.30
C SER A 293 -41.80 -10.36 11.87
N HIS A 294 -41.94 -10.03 10.58
CA HIS A 294 -42.98 -9.14 10.04
C HIS A 294 -42.99 -7.72 10.64
N GLU A 295 -41.88 -7.30 11.27
CA GLU A 295 -41.72 -5.95 11.80
C GLU A 295 -41.19 -5.00 10.71
N GLN A 296 -41.47 -3.70 10.86
CA GLN A 296 -40.93 -2.69 9.94
C GLN A 296 -39.51 -2.33 10.36
N VAL A 297 -38.55 -2.55 9.47
CA VAL A 297 -37.13 -2.25 9.67
C VAL A 297 -36.78 -0.94 8.95
N ASN A 298 -36.02 -0.08 9.61
CA ASN A 298 -35.49 1.15 9.02
C ASN A 298 -34.18 0.83 8.29
N CYS A 299 -34.17 0.91 6.95
CA CYS A 299 -32.99 0.57 6.17
C CYS A 299 -31.89 1.62 6.18
N GLY A 300 -32.15 2.79 6.78
CA GLY A 300 -31.10 3.74 7.13
C GLY A 300 -30.41 3.40 8.46
N GLU A 301 -30.87 2.42 9.22
CA GLU A 301 -30.24 2.01 10.48
C GLU A 301 -29.38 0.76 10.27
N ALA A 302 -28.12 0.83 10.70
CA ALA A 302 -27.18 -0.29 10.68
C ALA A 302 -26.57 -0.48 12.06
N GLU A 303 -26.56 -1.72 12.54
CA GLU A 303 -25.91 -2.11 13.80
C GLU A 303 -24.45 -2.46 13.52
N TYR A 304 -23.54 -1.78 14.21
CA TYR A 304 -22.10 -2.03 14.15
C TYR A 304 -21.64 -2.62 15.48
N ASN A 305 -21.08 -3.83 15.43
CA ASN A 305 -20.37 -4.42 16.56
C ASN A 305 -18.89 -4.08 16.43
N LEU A 306 -18.39 -3.22 17.31
CA LEU A 306 -17.00 -2.75 17.27
C LEU A 306 -16.21 -3.40 18.40
N ASP A 307 -15.41 -4.40 18.05
CA ASP A 307 -14.39 -4.99 18.90
C ASP A 307 -13.00 -4.49 18.47
N ILE A 308 -12.32 -3.77 19.37
CA ILE A 308 -11.02 -3.14 19.11
C ILE A 308 -10.08 -3.44 20.27
N MET A 309 -8.98 -4.16 20.01
CA MET A 309 -7.86 -4.21 20.94
C MET A 309 -6.86 -3.13 20.56
N TYR A 310 -6.47 -2.30 21.52
CA TYR A 310 -5.62 -1.14 21.26
C TYR A 310 -4.62 -0.90 22.38
N MET A 311 -3.52 -0.25 22.00
CA MET A 311 -2.50 0.26 22.89
C MET A 311 -2.34 1.77 22.73
N TRP A 312 -1.80 2.38 23.77
CA TRP A 312 -1.41 3.78 23.77
C TRP A 312 -0.26 3.99 24.75
N ASP A 313 0.52 5.01 24.45
CA ASP A 313 1.58 5.51 25.31
C ASP A 313 0.99 6.27 26.52
N VAL A 314 1.31 5.82 27.74
CA VAL A 314 0.81 6.47 28.96
C VAL A 314 1.65 7.71 29.25
N PRO A 315 1.06 8.92 29.25
CA PRO A 315 1.84 10.15 29.40
C PRO A 315 2.76 10.15 30.61
N ASP A 316 4.01 10.47 30.36
CA ASP A 316 5.10 10.58 31.33
C ASP A 316 4.76 11.63 32.40
N ASP A 317 4.88 11.25 33.68
CA ASP A 317 4.75 12.19 34.80
C ASP A 317 6.06 12.97 35.08
N GLY A 318 7.07 12.78 34.22
CA GLY A 318 8.41 13.36 34.32
C GLY A 318 9.27 12.79 35.45
N ASN A 319 8.86 11.70 36.12
CA ASN A 319 9.61 11.09 37.22
C ASN A 319 9.80 9.56 37.11
N THR A 320 8.86 8.82 36.49
CA THR A 320 8.86 7.34 36.54
C THR A 320 8.91 6.61 35.21
N ALA A 321 8.63 7.27 34.10
CA ALA A 321 8.70 6.68 32.78
C ALA A 321 9.67 7.48 31.90
N THR A 322 10.29 6.75 30.98
CA THR A 322 11.44 7.17 30.17
C THR A 322 11.17 6.65 28.77
N GLY A 323 10.39 7.40 28.03
CA GLY A 323 9.98 7.05 26.68
C GLY A 323 9.62 8.26 25.85
N GLY A 324 9.17 9.36 26.48
CA GLY A 324 8.62 10.52 25.77
C GLY A 324 7.21 10.22 25.27
N ASP A 325 6.41 11.27 25.03
CA ASP A 325 4.97 11.12 24.84
C ASP A 325 4.51 11.17 23.38
N VAL A 326 3.59 10.29 23.00
CA VAL A 326 2.79 10.37 21.76
C VAL A 326 1.27 10.36 22.04
N ASP A 327 0.46 10.93 21.13
CA ASP A 327 -0.98 11.17 21.35
C ASP A 327 -1.92 10.11 20.73
N GLY A 328 -1.36 9.17 19.95
CA GLY A 328 -2.11 8.17 19.21
C GLY A 328 -2.55 6.98 20.06
N TYR A 329 -3.76 6.51 19.77
CA TYR A 329 -4.31 5.24 20.28
C TYR A 329 -4.44 4.32 19.07
N PHE A 330 -3.65 3.24 19.04
CA PHE A 330 -3.51 2.36 17.89
C PHE A 330 -4.03 0.96 18.21
N GLY A 331 -4.81 0.36 17.32
CA GLY A 331 -5.39 -0.95 17.57
C GLY A 331 -5.85 -1.70 16.33
N GLY A 332 -6.02 -3.01 16.49
CA GLY A 332 -6.63 -3.90 15.51
C GLY A 332 -8.10 -4.15 15.82
N MET A 333 -8.93 -4.20 14.78
CA MET A 333 -10.36 -4.51 14.87
C MET A 333 -10.80 -5.54 13.83
N PHE A 334 -11.81 -6.35 14.16
CA PHE A 334 -12.49 -7.18 13.17
C PHE A 334 -13.60 -6.41 12.49
N LEU A 335 -13.71 -6.59 11.19
CA LEU A 335 -14.75 -6.02 10.33
C LEU A 335 -15.66 -7.11 9.77
N GLY A 336 -15.07 -8.27 9.50
CA GLY A 336 -15.76 -9.45 8.99
C GLY A 336 -14.94 -10.72 9.16
N HIS A 337 -15.61 -11.85 9.03
CA HIS A 337 -15.01 -13.15 8.74
C HIS A 337 -16.11 -14.07 8.20
N THR A 338 -15.76 -15.26 7.71
CA THR A 338 -16.76 -16.29 7.36
C THR A 338 -17.71 -16.53 8.56
N THR A 339 -19.02 -16.37 8.36
CA THR A 339 -20.04 -16.60 9.38
C THR A 339 -20.97 -17.76 9.00
N ASP A 340 -21.61 -18.36 9.99
CA ASP A 340 -22.69 -19.32 9.81
C ASP A 340 -23.82 -18.92 10.76
N ALA A 341 -24.98 -18.55 10.22
CA ALA A 341 -26.13 -18.06 10.99
C ALA A 341 -26.56 -18.99 12.15
N PHE A 342 -26.23 -20.29 12.08
CA PHE A 342 -26.55 -21.26 13.14
C PHE A 342 -25.38 -21.56 14.08
N GLY A 343 -24.19 -21.03 13.81
CA GLY A 343 -22.99 -21.23 14.64
C GLY A 343 -22.40 -22.65 14.56
N VAL A 344 -22.70 -23.43 13.51
CA VAL A 344 -22.34 -24.86 13.44
C VAL A 344 -20.98 -25.06 12.79
N ARG A 345 -20.72 -24.43 11.64
CA ARG A 345 -19.44 -24.52 10.92
C ARG A 345 -18.52 -23.32 11.20
N ALA A 346 -19.08 -22.15 11.46
CA ALA A 346 -18.37 -20.91 11.76
C ALA A 346 -19.12 -20.13 12.85
N PRO A 347 -18.53 -19.09 13.47
CA PRO A 347 -19.26 -18.23 14.41
C PRO A 347 -20.45 -17.54 13.72
N ALA A 348 -21.52 -17.30 14.49
CA ALA A 348 -22.76 -16.71 13.95
C ALA A 348 -22.68 -15.19 13.76
N GLU A 349 -21.84 -14.53 14.54
CA GLU A 349 -21.64 -13.09 14.54
C GLU A 349 -20.15 -12.79 14.45
N VAL A 350 -19.83 -11.62 13.91
CA VAL A 350 -18.45 -11.12 13.87
C VAL A 350 -18.08 -10.60 15.25
N GLU A 351 -17.20 -11.31 15.94
CA GLU A 351 -16.68 -10.89 17.25
C GLU A 351 -15.26 -11.42 17.52
N MET A 352 -14.55 -10.76 18.43
CA MET A 352 -13.30 -11.31 18.95
C MET A 352 -13.61 -12.40 19.99
N HIS A 353 -13.53 -13.67 19.59
CA HIS A 353 -13.63 -14.82 20.50
C HIS A 353 -12.57 -14.72 21.62
N THR A 354 -11.31 -14.54 21.22
CA THR A 354 -10.22 -14.22 22.14
C THR A 354 -9.82 -12.76 21.94
N ALA A 355 -9.65 -12.03 23.04
CA ALA A 355 -9.11 -10.67 23.08
C ALA A 355 -8.32 -10.50 24.37
N ARG A 356 -7.06 -10.94 24.38
CA ARG A 356 -6.25 -11.12 25.59
C ARG A 356 -4.92 -10.41 25.49
N PHE A 357 -4.54 -9.70 26.55
CA PHE A 357 -3.22 -9.07 26.66
C PHE A 357 -2.40 -9.64 27.81
N PHE A 358 -1.08 -9.53 27.69
CA PHE A 358 -0.10 -10.00 28.67
C PHE A 358 1.20 -9.21 28.55
N SER A 359 2.10 -9.35 29.52
CA SER A 359 3.40 -8.69 29.47
C SER A 359 4.46 -9.66 28.99
N GLY A 360 5.27 -9.26 27.99
CA GLY A 360 6.29 -10.13 27.37
C GLY A 360 7.40 -10.57 28.33
N SER A 361 7.55 -9.93 29.50
CA SER A 361 8.59 -10.28 30.46
C SER A 361 8.27 -11.51 31.34
N ASN A 362 7.05 -12.02 31.29
CA ASN A 362 6.59 -13.15 32.11
C ASN A 362 6.64 -14.48 31.34
N PRO A 363 6.67 -15.64 32.04
CA PRO A 363 6.46 -16.93 31.38
C PRO A 363 4.98 -17.13 30.98
N TYR A 364 4.74 -17.87 29.91
CA TYR A 364 3.40 -18.37 29.55
C TYR A 364 2.72 -19.06 30.75
N PRO A 365 1.41 -18.83 31.01
CA PRO A 365 0.43 -18.10 30.19
C PRO A 365 0.37 -16.59 30.44
N ALA A 366 1.26 -16.00 31.24
CA ALA A 366 1.24 -14.58 31.58
C ALA A 366 2.22 -13.73 30.75
N GLY A 367 2.91 -14.34 29.81
CA GLY A 367 3.76 -13.73 28.79
C GLY A 367 3.84 -14.59 27.54
N ASP A 368 4.87 -14.41 26.71
CA ASP A 368 4.90 -14.94 25.33
C ASP A 368 4.78 -16.47 25.24
N PRO A 369 3.93 -16.99 24.33
CA PRO A 369 3.95 -18.40 23.98
C PRO A 369 5.20 -18.74 23.18
N THR A 370 5.74 -19.94 23.39
CA THR A 370 7.04 -20.37 22.86
C THR A 370 6.96 -21.51 21.86
N ASN A 371 5.76 -22.06 21.64
CA ASN A 371 5.50 -23.19 20.76
C ASN A 371 4.04 -23.22 20.31
N ASP A 372 3.73 -24.03 19.30
CA ASP A 372 2.39 -24.16 18.70
C ASP A 372 1.30 -24.50 19.71
N ALA A 373 1.56 -25.35 20.69
CA ALA A 373 0.56 -25.72 21.68
C ALA A 373 0.18 -24.53 22.58
N GLU A 374 1.15 -23.71 23.00
CA GLU A 374 0.91 -22.50 23.79
C GLU A 374 0.25 -21.39 22.95
N ARG A 375 0.64 -21.24 21.68
CA ARG A 375 -0.01 -20.30 20.74
C ARG A 375 -1.46 -20.70 20.50
N TYR A 376 -1.73 -21.99 20.28
CA TYR A 376 -3.08 -22.50 20.08
C TYR A 376 -3.92 -22.37 21.36
N ASP A 377 -3.35 -22.65 22.54
CA ASP A 377 -4.02 -22.43 23.84
C ASP A 377 -4.43 -20.98 24.04
N LEU A 378 -3.60 -20.03 23.58
CA LEU A 378 -3.92 -18.61 23.60
C LEU A 378 -5.06 -18.29 22.62
N LEU A 379 -4.98 -18.70 21.35
CA LEU A 379 -6.00 -18.46 20.33
C LEU A 379 -7.38 -19.01 20.73
N GLN A 380 -7.43 -20.24 21.25
CA GLN A 380 -8.69 -20.90 21.59
C GLN A 380 -9.32 -20.44 22.91
N SER A 381 -8.58 -19.68 23.74
CA SER A 381 -8.90 -19.43 25.15
C SER A 381 -10.31 -18.87 25.40
N GLY A 382 -10.85 -18.07 24.47
CA GLY A 382 -12.12 -17.36 24.64
C GLY A 382 -12.05 -16.26 25.70
N GLU A 383 -10.84 -15.91 26.17
CA GLU A 383 -10.66 -14.89 27.19
C GLU A 383 -10.73 -13.50 26.55
N ARG A 384 -11.66 -12.68 27.06
CA ARG A 384 -11.79 -11.26 26.70
C ARG A 384 -11.42 -10.37 27.88
N SER A 385 -10.29 -9.67 27.77
CA SER A 385 -9.73 -8.81 28.82
C SER A 385 -10.52 -7.51 28.99
N ARG A 386 -11.66 -7.57 29.69
CA ARG A 386 -12.60 -6.46 29.85
C ARG A 386 -12.10 -5.28 30.71
N ARG A 387 -10.94 -5.41 31.34
CA ARG A 387 -10.33 -4.34 32.14
C ARG A 387 -9.02 -3.92 31.50
N PRO A 388 -8.74 -2.62 31.37
CA PRO A 388 -7.44 -2.13 30.93
C PRO A 388 -6.29 -2.62 31.82
N SER A 389 -5.07 -2.53 31.29
CA SER A 389 -3.86 -2.69 32.09
C SER A 389 -3.88 -1.73 33.30
N GLN A 390 -3.29 -2.18 34.42
CA GLN A 390 -3.32 -1.45 35.69
C GLN A 390 -2.10 -0.56 35.90
N GLN A 391 -1.04 -0.82 35.13
CA GLN A 391 0.23 -0.11 35.19
C GLN A 391 0.78 -0.01 33.75
N PRO A 392 1.56 1.03 33.45
CA PRO A 392 2.34 1.09 32.22
C PRO A 392 3.35 -0.06 32.15
N GLY A 393 3.67 -0.52 30.95
CA GLY A 393 4.63 -1.60 30.73
C GLY A 393 4.68 -2.06 29.29
N ASP A 394 5.63 -2.94 29.02
CA ASP A 394 5.78 -3.60 27.72
C ASP A 394 4.76 -4.75 27.61
N TYR A 395 3.69 -4.51 26.83
CA TYR A 395 2.54 -5.41 26.68
C TYR A 395 2.49 -6.01 25.27
N ARG A 396 1.86 -7.18 25.14
CA ARG A 396 1.37 -7.72 23.87
C ARG A 396 -0.10 -8.05 23.98
N TYR A 397 -0.79 -8.12 22.84
CA TYR A 397 -2.14 -8.65 22.79
C TYR A 397 -2.36 -9.62 21.64
N THR A 398 -3.38 -10.46 21.81
CA THR A 398 -3.88 -11.37 20.79
C THR A 398 -5.37 -11.20 20.66
N PHE A 399 -5.84 -11.02 19.43
CA PHE A 399 -7.25 -11.09 19.10
C PHE A 399 -7.48 -12.14 18.02
N ALA A 400 -8.51 -12.97 18.18
CA ALA A 400 -8.78 -14.09 17.28
C ALA A 400 -10.27 -14.38 17.15
N ALA A 401 -10.68 -14.79 15.94
CA ALA A 401 -11.99 -15.30 15.59
C ALA A 401 -11.98 -16.85 15.58
N GLY A 402 -13.16 -17.44 15.75
CA GLY A 402 -13.37 -18.88 15.77
C GLY A 402 -14.20 -19.35 16.98
N PRO A 403 -14.33 -20.66 17.20
CA PRO A 403 -13.81 -21.73 16.35
C PRO A 403 -14.56 -21.82 15.01
N PHE A 404 -13.81 -21.99 13.93
CA PHE A 404 -14.33 -22.59 12.71
C PHE A 404 -14.24 -24.11 12.86
N ALA A 405 -15.37 -24.80 12.77
CA ALA A 405 -15.47 -26.19 13.18
C ALA A 405 -14.55 -27.10 12.36
N GLU A 406 -14.55 -26.92 11.04
CA GLU A 406 -13.69 -27.61 10.10
C GLU A 406 -13.48 -26.82 8.81
N VAL A 407 -12.29 -26.96 8.23
CA VAL A 407 -11.93 -26.46 6.89
C VAL A 407 -11.46 -27.65 6.06
N LEU A 408 -12.21 -27.98 5.02
CA LEU A 408 -11.92 -29.09 4.12
C LEU A 408 -10.78 -28.73 3.15
N PRO A 409 -10.10 -29.72 2.55
CA PRO A 409 -9.20 -29.49 1.42
C PRO A 409 -9.85 -28.65 0.31
N GLY A 410 -9.19 -27.57 -0.11
CA GLY A 410 -9.67 -26.60 -1.09
C GLY A 410 -10.69 -25.59 -0.56
N GLU A 411 -11.13 -25.70 0.70
CA GLU A 411 -12.04 -24.74 1.32
C GLU A 411 -11.28 -23.49 1.77
N ARG A 412 -11.97 -22.33 1.71
CA ARG A 412 -11.45 -21.02 2.09
C ARG A 412 -12.19 -20.47 3.31
N LEU A 413 -11.46 -19.81 4.19
CA LEU A 413 -11.99 -18.94 5.23
C LEU A 413 -11.58 -17.51 4.93
N GLN A 414 -12.49 -16.58 5.16
CA GLN A 414 -12.24 -15.15 4.98
C GLN A 414 -12.10 -14.47 6.35
N LEU A 415 -11.19 -13.49 6.43
CA LEU A 415 -10.99 -12.65 7.60
C LEU A 415 -10.73 -11.22 7.14
N GLN A 416 -11.51 -10.27 7.63
CA GLN A 416 -11.37 -8.85 7.32
C GLN A 416 -11.04 -8.05 8.59
N VAL A 417 -9.95 -7.31 8.54
CA VAL A 417 -9.34 -6.61 9.69
C VAL A 417 -9.01 -5.18 9.29
N ALA A 418 -9.05 -4.26 10.25
CA ALA A 418 -8.41 -2.95 10.09
C ALA A 418 -7.48 -2.65 11.26
N PHE A 419 -6.36 -2.00 10.95
CA PHE A 419 -5.54 -1.32 11.94
C PHE A 419 -5.91 0.17 11.93
N VAL A 420 -6.37 0.66 13.07
CA VAL A 420 -6.95 2.00 13.25
C VAL A 420 -6.11 2.81 14.23
N ILE A 421 -5.98 4.11 13.96
CA ILE A 421 -5.32 5.05 14.88
C ILE A 421 -6.15 6.31 15.06
N GLY A 422 -5.97 7.01 16.18
CA GLY A 422 -6.48 8.38 16.31
C GLY A 422 -6.01 9.11 17.56
N ALA A 423 -6.21 10.42 17.57
CA ALA A 423 -5.86 11.29 18.70
C ALA A 423 -6.72 10.95 19.92
N GLY A 424 -6.13 10.30 20.91
CA GLY A 424 -6.88 9.78 22.05
C GLY A 424 -7.87 8.67 21.68
N LYS A 425 -8.47 8.07 22.71
CA LYS A 425 -9.49 7.02 22.55
C LYS A 425 -10.68 7.45 21.69
N ASP A 426 -11.18 8.67 21.85
CA ASP A 426 -12.34 9.18 21.10
C ASP A 426 -12.01 9.45 19.61
N GLY A 427 -10.73 9.73 19.29
CA GLY A 427 -10.25 9.81 17.92
C GLY A 427 -10.26 8.43 17.28
N MET A 428 -9.60 7.45 17.92
CA MET A 428 -9.54 6.07 17.45
C MET A 428 -10.94 5.47 17.23
N ILE A 429 -11.90 5.69 18.15
CA ILE A 429 -13.28 5.18 18.00
C ILE A 429 -13.98 5.79 16.77
N ARG A 430 -13.82 7.10 16.52
CA ARG A 430 -14.38 7.72 15.31
C ARG A 430 -13.80 7.12 14.04
N ASN A 431 -12.49 6.88 14.02
CA ASN A 431 -11.81 6.33 12.87
C ASN A 431 -12.17 4.85 12.64
N ALA A 432 -12.38 4.08 13.71
CA ALA A 432 -12.92 2.72 13.64
C ALA A 432 -14.35 2.67 13.09
N ILE A 433 -15.22 3.61 13.48
CA ILE A 433 -16.57 3.74 12.90
C ILE A 433 -16.47 4.02 11.39
N ASN A 434 -15.55 4.88 10.98
CA ASN A 434 -15.35 5.16 9.56
C ASN A 434 -14.76 3.95 8.82
N ALA A 435 -13.82 3.21 9.41
CA ALA A 435 -13.30 1.97 8.86
C ALA A 435 -14.41 0.94 8.62
N GLN A 436 -15.31 0.74 9.60
CA GLN A 436 -16.49 -0.12 9.45
C GLN A 436 -17.41 0.37 8.33
N ARG A 437 -17.64 1.68 8.20
CA ARG A 437 -18.49 2.24 7.13
C ARG A 437 -17.91 1.98 5.75
N ILE A 438 -16.62 2.25 5.56
CA ILE A 438 -15.94 2.01 4.29
C ILE A 438 -15.92 0.51 3.98
N TYR A 439 -15.62 -0.34 4.97
CA TYR A 439 -15.69 -1.79 4.81
C TYR A 439 -17.08 -2.29 4.41
N ASN A 440 -18.14 -1.85 5.10
CA ASN A 440 -19.51 -2.24 4.76
C ASN A 440 -19.84 -1.90 3.31
N GLY A 441 -19.24 -0.85 2.76
CA GLY A 441 -19.22 -0.60 1.34
C GLY A 441 -20.59 -0.25 0.76
N ALA A 442 -20.83 -0.66 -0.48
CA ALA A 442 -22.06 -0.33 -1.21
C ALA A 442 -22.56 -1.50 -2.06
N TRP A 443 -23.89 -1.63 -2.13
CA TRP A 443 -24.58 -2.59 -3.01
C TRP A 443 -24.60 -2.11 -4.45
N LYS A 444 -24.30 -3.01 -5.40
CA LYS A 444 -24.09 -2.69 -6.82
C LYS A 444 -24.68 -3.74 -7.74
N ASP A 445 -25.31 -3.27 -8.82
CA ASP A 445 -25.71 -4.11 -9.95
C ASP A 445 -24.46 -4.44 -10.76
N VAL A 446 -23.99 -5.68 -10.63
CA VAL A 446 -22.74 -6.16 -11.22
C VAL A 446 -22.96 -6.84 -12.57
N ASP A 447 -24.09 -7.54 -12.74
CA ASP A 447 -24.42 -8.27 -13.97
C ASP A 447 -25.28 -7.45 -14.96
N GLN A 448 -25.67 -6.22 -14.56
CA GLN A 448 -26.52 -5.29 -15.32
C GLN A 448 -27.90 -5.85 -15.66
N ASN A 449 -28.34 -6.88 -14.94
CA ASN A 449 -29.59 -7.57 -15.18
C ASN A 449 -30.59 -7.27 -14.07
N LEU A 450 -31.47 -6.29 -14.29
CA LEU A 450 -32.51 -5.89 -13.34
C LEU A 450 -33.54 -7.00 -12.94
N ALA A 451 -33.40 -8.21 -13.48
CA ALA A 451 -34.25 -9.37 -13.17
C ALA A 451 -33.59 -10.40 -12.23
N THR A 452 -32.28 -10.36 -12.04
CA THR A 452 -31.60 -10.92 -10.86
C THR A 452 -31.96 -10.01 -9.66
N GLY A 453 -31.83 -10.44 -8.39
CA GLY A 453 -32.04 -9.56 -7.21
C GLY A 453 -33.43 -9.13 -6.80
N VAL A 454 -34.45 -9.46 -7.58
CA VAL A 454 -35.84 -9.21 -7.19
C VAL A 454 -36.14 -9.95 -5.88
N ASP A 455 -36.65 -9.22 -4.88
CA ASP A 455 -36.93 -9.72 -3.53
C ASP A 455 -35.69 -10.26 -2.78
N GLY A 456 -34.50 -9.69 -3.01
CA GLY A 456 -33.25 -10.04 -2.30
C GLY A 456 -32.55 -11.29 -2.85
N ALA A 457 -32.96 -11.81 -4.01
CA ALA A 457 -32.36 -13.00 -4.61
C ALA A 457 -30.98 -12.70 -5.24
N GLU A 458 -29.96 -12.61 -4.40
CA GLU A 458 -28.63 -12.07 -4.74
C GLU A 458 -27.50 -13.11 -4.81
N THR A 459 -27.66 -14.27 -4.16
CA THR A 459 -26.62 -15.31 -4.14
C THR A 459 -26.90 -16.37 -5.18
N CYS A 460 -26.00 -16.53 -6.15
CA CYS A 460 -26.08 -17.64 -7.09
C CYS A 460 -25.68 -18.96 -6.42
N LEU A 461 -26.53 -19.99 -6.56
CA LEU A 461 -26.16 -21.35 -6.17
C LEU A 461 -25.36 -22.02 -7.30
N HIS A 462 -24.07 -22.25 -7.07
CA HIS A 462 -23.21 -22.95 -8.02
C HIS A 462 -23.29 -24.47 -7.89
N ALA A 463 -23.04 -25.17 -8.99
CA ALA A 463 -22.85 -26.62 -9.03
C ALA A 463 -21.75 -26.99 -10.03
N LEU A 464 -21.10 -28.13 -9.80
CA LEU A 464 -20.03 -28.62 -10.70
C LEU A 464 -20.59 -29.13 -12.04
N ALA A 465 -21.90 -29.42 -12.10
CA ALA A 465 -22.57 -29.82 -13.34
C ALA A 465 -24.03 -29.35 -13.40
N PRO A 466 -24.56 -29.07 -14.61
CA PRO A 466 -25.97 -28.78 -14.81
C PRO A 466 -26.86 -29.94 -14.34
N GLY A 467 -27.96 -29.61 -13.67
CA GLY A 467 -28.95 -30.56 -13.15
C GLY A 467 -28.59 -31.18 -11.80
N GLU A 468 -27.48 -30.79 -11.17
CA GLU A 468 -27.12 -31.27 -9.84
C GLU A 468 -28.08 -30.67 -8.78
N PRO A 469 -28.70 -31.51 -7.92
CA PRO A 469 -29.51 -31.00 -6.82
C PRO A 469 -28.62 -30.45 -5.72
N GLN A 470 -28.67 -29.13 -5.52
CA GLN A 470 -28.07 -28.45 -4.39
C GLN A 470 -29.04 -28.40 -3.21
N PHE A 471 -28.53 -28.76 -2.05
CA PHE A 471 -29.25 -28.66 -0.78
C PHE A 471 -28.97 -27.29 -0.18
N TRP A 472 -29.82 -26.33 -0.51
CA TRP A 472 -29.72 -25.00 0.04
C TRP A 472 -30.54 -24.89 1.32
N ARG A 473 -29.91 -24.40 2.38
CA ARG A 473 -30.61 -24.05 3.62
C ARG A 473 -31.00 -22.59 3.51
N ASP A 474 -32.28 -22.38 3.24
CA ASP A 474 -32.88 -21.05 3.20
C ASP A 474 -32.72 -20.40 4.58
N PRO A 475 -31.93 -19.32 4.72
CA PRO A 475 -31.74 -18.66 6.00
C PRO A 475 -33.07 -18.07 6.52
N CYS A 476 -34.06 -17.86 5.65
CA CYS A 476 -35.33 -17.23 5.96
C CYS A 476 -36.42 -18.27 6.29
N ASP A 477 -36.14 -19.56 6.05
CA ASP A 477 -36.96 -20.71 6.49
C ASP A 477 -36.10 -21.74 7.23
N SER A 478 -35.79 -21.40 8.49
CA SER A 478 -34.94 -22.17 9.42
C SER A 478 -35.31 -23.65 9.65
N ASN A 479 -36.45 -24.13 9.16
CA ASN A 479 -36.93 -25.49 9.42
C ASN A 479 -36.87 -26.45 8.23
N ASN A 480 -36.52 -26.00 7.01
CA ASN A 480 -36.47 -26.87 5.83
C ASN A 480 -35.22 -26.65 4.97
N VAL A 481 -34.47 -27.73 4.74
CA VAL A 481 -33.50 -27.76 3.64
C VAL A 481 -34.28 -27.81 2.33
N THR A 482 -34.14 -26.80 1.49
CA THR A 482 -34.78 -26.73 0.18
C THR A 482 -33.85 -27.36 -0.85
N GLN A 483 -34.31 -28.42 -1.50
CA GLN A 483 -33.60 -29.01 -2.63
C GLN A 483 -33.86 -28.14 -3.87
N ARG A 484 -32.83 -27.47 -4.37
CA ARG A 484 -32.85 -26.71 -5.62
C ARG A 484 -32.04 -27.46 -6.68
N THR A 485 -32.58 -27.61 -7.87
CA THR A 485 -31.81 -28.17 -8.99
C THR A 485 -31.19 -27.02 -9.77
N ILE A 486 -29.87 -27.00 -9.82
CA ILE A 486 -29.12 -26.00 -10.59
C ILE A 486 -29.27 -26.34 -12.06
N LYS A 487 -29.73 -25.39 -12.88
CA LYS A 487 -30.06 -25.70 -14.28
C LYS A 487 -28.86 -25.64 -15.20
N GLU A 488 -27.97 -24.69 -14.96
CA GLU A 488 -26.74 -24.44 -15.71
C GLU A 488 -25.62 -24.15 -14.70
N VAL A 489 -24.36 -24.44 -15.06
CA VAL A 489 -23.19 -24.14 -14.20
C VAL A 489 -23.02 -22.63 -14.06
N GLU A 490 -23.30 -21.89 -15.12
CA GLU A 490 -23.38 -20.44 -15.14
C GLU A 490 -24.63 -19.94 -14.40
N CYS A 491 -24.49 -18.78 -13.77
CA CYS A 491 -25.55 -18.16 -12.99
C CYS A 491 -26.61 -17.54 -13.89
N ILE A 492 -27.75 -18.24 -14.02
CA ILE A 492 -28.96 -17.71 -14.65
C ILE A 492 -29.95 -17.22 -13.56
N PRO A 493 -30.89 -16.31 -13.86
CA PRO A 493 -31.79 -15.72 -12.86
C PRO A 493 -32.52 -16.72 -11.96
N GLU A 494 -32.78 -17.94 -12.42
CA GLU A 494 -33.44 -18.98 -11.62
C GLU A 494 -32.54 -19.71 -10.61
N ASN A 495 -31.20 -19.54 -10.69
CA ASN A 495 -30.22 -20.09 -9.74
C ASN A 495 -29.97 -19.17 -8.53
N TYR A 496 -30.42 -17.91 -8.58
CA TYR A 496 -30.22 -16.92 -7.50
C TYR A 496 -31.19 -17.10 -6.34
N VAL A 497 -30.71 -16.89 -5.12
CA VAL A 497 -31.44 -17.01 -3.85
C VAL A 497 -31.11 -15.89 -2.88
N ASP A 498 -32.05 -15.57 -2.00
CA ASP A 498 -31.90 -14.63 -0.88
C ASP A 498 -31.18 -15.33 0.27
N ALA A 499 -29.90 -14.99 0.48
CA ALA A 499 -29.01 -15.69 1.40
C ALA A 499 -28.73 -14.94 2.72
N ASP A 500 -29.24 -13.73 2.89
CA ASP A 500 -29.03 -12.93 4.10
C ASP A 500 -30.33 -12.59 4.84
N CYS A 501 -31.49 -12.79 4.21
CA CYS A 501 -32.82 -12.45 4.74
C CYS A 501 -32.99 -10.99 5.11
N ASN A 502 -32.10 -10.13 4.64
CA ASN A 502 -32.11 -8.73 4.96
C ASN A 502 -33.05 -8.03 3.97
N CYS A 503 -34.23 -7.65 4.44
CA CYS A 503 -35.19 -6.97 3.58
C CYS A 503 -34.71 -5.59 3.08
N CYS A 504 -33.58 -5.09 3.60
CA CYS A 504 -32.96 -3.86 3.16
C CYS A 504 -32.01 -4.01 1.95
N THR A 505 -31.82 -5.22 1.41
CA THR A 505 -30.82 -5.53 0.35
C THR A 505 -31.41 -6.46 -0.75
N PRO A 506 -31.58 -5.99 -2.02
CA PRO A 506 -31.82 -4.62 -2.44
C PRO A 506 -33.31 -4.35 -2.69
N ILE A 507 -33.77 -3.15 -2.36
CA ILE A 507 -35.20 -2.80 -2.44
C ILE A 507 -35.62 -2.38 -3.86
N THR A 508 -34.72 -1.84 -4.69
CA THR A 508 -34.96 -1.47 -6.09
C THR A 508 -33.68 -1.53 -6.94
N ASP A 509 -33.84 -1.71 -8.26
CA ASP A 509 -32.83 -1.46 -9.30
C ASP A 509 -31.70 -2.49 -9.49
N GLY A 510 -31.86 -3.75 -9.07
CA GLY A 510 -30.91 -4.83 -9.38
C GLY A 510 -29.54 -4.71 -8.71
N ASN A 511 -29.41 -3.86 -7.68
CA ASN A 511 -28.14 -3.64 -6.99
C ASN A 511 -27.81 -4.76 -5.99
N GLU A 512 -27.20 -5.84 -6.44
CA GLU A 512 -27.26 -7.13 -5.73
C GLU A 512 -25.95 -7.61 -5.11
N THR A 513 -24.83 -7.04 -5.53
CA THR A 513 -23.52 -7.45 -5.01
C THR A 513 -23.04 -6.42 -4.02
N LEU A 514 -22.84 -6.84 -2.77
CA LEU A 514 -22.17 -6.02 -1.78
C LEU A 514 -20.69 -5.92 -2.14
N VAL A 515 -20.21 -4.69 -2.33
CA VAL A 515 -18.80 -4.45 -2.58
C VAL A 515 -18.22 -3.71 -1.40
N HIS A 516 -17.34 -4.41 -0.69
CA HIS A 516 -16.64 -3.91 0.48
C HIS A 516 -15.58 -2.86 0.13
N TRP A 517 -15.17 -2.09 1.14
CA TRP A 517 -14.12 -1.08 1.05
C TRP A 517 -14.43 0.08 0.09
N VAL A 518 -15.73 0.41 -0.06
CA VAL A 518 -16.21 1.48 -0.94
C VAL A 518 -16.77 2.66 -0.12
N GLY A 519 -16.35 3.87 -0.47
CA GLY A 519 -16.96 5.11 0.00
C GLY A 519 -16.67 6.25 -0.96
N SER A 520 -17.41 7.36 -0.86
CA SER A 520 -17.13 8.55 -1.68
C SER A 520 -15.82 9.18 -1.23
N VAL A 521 -14.82 9.12 -2.11
CA VAL A 521 -13.47 9.62 -1.88
C VAL A 521 -13.14 10.74 -2.84
N ALA A 522 -12.04 11.45 -2.59
CA ALA A 522 -11.48 12.35 -3.60
C ALA A 522 -11.21 11.55 -4.89
N PRO A 523 -11.28 12.19 -6.08
CA PRO A 523 -10.86 11.53 -7.32
C PRO A 523 -9.48 10.89 -7.14
N PRO A 524 -9.15 9.82 -7.90
CA PRO A 524 -7.85 9.19 -7.76
C PRO A 524 -6.73 10.20 -8.05
N PRO A 525 -5.59 10.13 -7.35
CA PRO A 525 -4.45 10.96 -7.69
C PRO A 525 -4.01 10.66 -9.14
N PRO A 526 -3.60 11.66 -9.93
CA PRO A 526 -3.10 11.42 -11.27
C PRO A 526 -1.77 10.66 -11.22
N GLY A 527 -1.46 9.93 -12.28
CA GLY A 527 -0.14 9.34 -12.44
C GLY A 527 0.91 10.43 -12.51
N THR A 528 1.81 10.48 -11.53
CA THR A 528 2.96 11.40 -11.49
C THR A 528 4.26 10.62 -11.64
N ASN A 529 5.29 11.26 -12.21
CA ASN A 529 6.65 10.70 -12.23
C ASN A 529 6.82 9.33 -12.91
N LEU A 530 6.05 9.08 -13.97
CA LEU A 530 6.06 7.82 -14.71
C LEU A 530 7.37 7.66 -15.50
N ASP A 531 7.97 6.47 -15.48
CA ASP A 531 9.10 6.13 -16.34
C ASP A 531 8.62 6.20 -17.80
N PRO A 532 9.25 6.98 -18.71
CA PRO A 532 8.85 7.03 -20.13
C PRO A 532 8.97 5.68 -20.84
N ASN A 533 9.58 4.70 -20.19
CA ASN A 533 9.72 3.36 -20.69
C ASN A 533 8.52 2.44 -20.42
N ASP A 534 7.56 2.87 -19.61
CA ASP A 534 6.44 2.06 -19.16
C ASP A 534 5.23 2.12 -20.10
N TRP A 535 5.17 3.11 -21.01
CA TRP A 535 3.99 3.36 -21.84
C TRP A 535 4.29 3.10 -23.32
N ASP A 536 4.35 1.83 -23.70
CA ASP A 536 4.43 1.38 -25.09
C ASP A 536 3.08 0.76 -25.52
N PHE A 537 2.12 1.64 -25.85
CA PHE A 537 1.02 1.29 -26.77
C PHE A 537 1.40 1.86 -28.15
N ASP A 538 2.10 1.02 -28.94
CA ASP A 538 2.45 1.16 -30.36
C ASP A 538 3.60 2.11 -30.77
N ASP A 539 4.86 1.62 -30.85
CA ASP A 539 5.71 1.96 -32.02
C ASP A 539 6.71 0.86 -32.48
N PRO A 540 6.41 0.16 -33.59
CA PRO A 540 7.33 -0.73 -34.29
C PRO A 540 8.42 -0.06 -35.14
N ASN A 541 8.54 1.28 -35.19
CA ASN A 541 9.37 1.99 -36.17
C ASN A 541 10.18 3.19 -35.63
N GLY A 542 10.67 3.09 -34.40
CA GLY A 542 11.63 3.98 -33.74
C GLY A 542 12.29 5.08 -34.59
N ASP A 543 11.90 6.33 -34.33
CA ASP A 543 12.64 7.53 -34.73
C ASP A 543 13.67 7.91 -33.64
N PRO A 544 14.98 7.83 -33.93
CA PRO A 544 16.06 7.98 -32.96
C PRO A 544 16.40 9.44 -32.56
N ASN A 545 15.56 10.46 -32.82
CA ASN A 545 15.91 11.87 -32.50
C ASN A 545 14.81 12.76 -31.87
N ALA A 546 13.70 12.22 -31.33
CA ALA A 546 12.75 13.02 -30.54
C ALA A 546 13.09 12.96 -29.02
N PRO A 547 13.07 14.07 -28.27
CA PRO A 547 13.25 14.06 -26.82
C PRO A 547 11.95 13.60 -26.15
N SER A 548 11.83 12.29 -25.88
CA SER A 548 10.74 11.69 -25.11
C SER A 548 11.13 11.63 -23.64
N GLY A 549 10.49 12.46 -22.82
CA GLY A 549 10.62 12.42 -21.36
C GLY A 549 9.27 12.70 -20.72
N ILE A 550 8.70 11.70 -20.06
CA ILE A 550 7.64 11.81 -19.05
C ILE A 550 8.28 11.45 -17.70
N GLY A 551 8.05 12.25 -16.66
CA GLY A 551 8.68 12.11 -15.34
C GLY A 551 8.79 13.46 -14.64
N VAL A 552 8.98 13.49 -13.32
CA VAL A 552 9.49 14.70 -12.66
C VAL A 552 10.96 14.83 -13.03
N TYR A 553 11.19 15.30 -14.24
CA TYR A 553 12.52 15.68 -14.63
C TYR A 553 12.85 16.95 -13.84
N ALA A 554 14.01 16.94 -13.19
CA ALA A 554 14.85 18.12 -13.30
C ALA A 554 15.50 18.03 -14.69
N PRO A 555 14.84 18.45 -15.81
CA PRO A 555 15.60 18.60 -17.04
C PRO A 555 16.67 19.60 -16.68
N ASP A 556 17.92 19.22 -16.88
CA ASP A 556 19.11 19.95 -16.45
C ASP A 556 18.87 21.46 -16.44
N GLY A 557 18.61 21.95 -15.23
CA GLY A 557 17.81 23.14 -15.04
C GLY A 557 18.23 23.79 -13.76
N ASP A 558 19.19 24.70 -13.91
CA ASP A 558 19.62 25.58 -12.85
C ASP A 558 18.39 26.24 -12.20
N HIS A 559 18.15 25.96 -10.91
CA HIS A 559 17.02 26.47 -10.15
C HIS A 559 15.62 26.10 -10.72
N LYS A 560 15.46 24.89 -11.28
CA LYS A 560 14.22 24.49 -11.96
C LYS A 560 13.84 23.01 -11.71
N VAL A 561 12.55 22.75 -11.53
CA VAL A 561 11.94 21.40 -11.56
C VAL A 561 10.72 21.43 -12.49
N ILE A 562 10.53 20.37 -13.28
CA ILE A 562 9.35 20.19 -14.12
C ILE A 562 8.56 19.01 -13.58
N ILE A 563 7.27 19.23 -13.34
CA ILE A 563 6.32 18.23 -12.86
C ILE A 563 5.36 17.95 -14.00
N GLN A 564 5.13 16.67 -14.28
CA GLN A 564 4.19 16.23 -15.32
C GLN A 564 3.29 15.15 -14.76
N TRP A 565 2.02 15.18 -15.17
CA TRP A 565 1.01 14.21 -14.74
C TRP A 565 -0.03 13.99 -15.83
N ASP A 566 -0.69 12.84 -15.80
CA ASP A 566 -1.78 12.47 -16.71
C ASP A 566 -3.13 13.08 -16.31
N ASN A 567 -4.17 12.82 -17.11
CA ASN A 567 -5.53 13.25 -16.82
C ASN A 567 -6.41 12.12 -16.25
N LEU A 568 -5.82 11.11 -15.59
CA LEU A 568 -6.58 9.96 -15.09
C LEU A 568 -7.75 10.38 -14.20
N SER A 569 -7.50 11.32 -13.29
CA SER A 569 -8.51 11.84 -12.36
C SER A 569 -9.73 12.45 -13.05
N GLU A 570 -9.60 12.92 -14.29
CA GLU A 570 -10.70 13.50 -15.10
C GLU A 570 -11.57 12.44 -15.77
N LEU A 571 -11.09 11.21 -15.84
CA LEU A 571 -11.72 10.09 -16.55
C LEU A 571 -12.31 9.06 -15.59
N THR A 572 -11.77 8.95 -14.37
CA THR A 572 -12.23 7.98 -13.38
C THR A 572 -13.51 8.44 -12.68
N ALA A 573 -14.54 7.60 -12.76
CA ALA A 573 -15.76 7.76 -11.99
C ALA A 573 -15.56 7.28 -10.55
N ASP A 574 -16.06 8.03 -9.57
CA ASP A 574 -16.03 7.62 -8.17
C ASP A 574 -16.83 6.32 -7.97
N VAL A 575 -16.18 5.34 -7.34
CA VAL A 575 -16.69 3.96 -7.15
C VAL A 575 -18.07 3.95 -6.46
N ALA A 576 -18.29 4.87 -5.53
CA ALA A 576 -19.56 4.99 -4.80
C ALA A 576 -20.68 5.60 -5.67
N SER A 577 -20.43 6.73 -6.33
CA SER A 577 -21.44 7.52 -7.04
C SER A 577 -21.60 7.22 -8.53
N ARG A 578 -20.71 6.41 -9.13
CA ARG A 578 -20.66 6.10 -10.58
C ARG A 578 -20.59 7.36 -11.46
N SER A 579 -20.07 8.46 -10.91
CA SER A 579 -19.98 9.76 -11.57
C SER A 579 -18.56 10.31 -11.44
N ILE A 580 -18.08 11.00 -12.48
CA ILE A 580 -16.81 11.73 -12.40
C ILE A 580 -17.00 12.93 -11.48
N LEU A 581 -16.32 12.92 -10.34
CA LEU A 581 -16.40 13.97 -9.32
C LEU A 581 -15.38 15.10 -9.54
N PHE A 582 -14.43 14.93 -10.47
CA PHE A 582 -13.28 15.80 -10.65
C PHE A 582 -13.60 17.29 -10.78
N THR A 583 -12.84 18.13 -10.07
CA THR A 583 -12.90 19.59 -10.17
C THR A 583 -11.57 20.23 -10.58
N GLY A 584 -10.44 19.73 -10.05
CA GLY A 584 -9.12 20.31 -10.29
C GLY A 584 -7.96 19.54 -9.69
N TYR A 585 -6.75 20.07 -9.87
CA TYR A 585 -5.50 19.57 -9.30
C TYR A 585 -4.86 20.57 -8.34
N LYS A 586 -4.16 20.06 -7.34
CA LYS A 586 -3.29 20.82 -6.44
C LYS A 586 -1.87 20.32 -6.58
N VAL A 587 -0.93 21.25 -6.77
CA VAL A 587 0.50 20.94 -6.85
C VAL A 587 1.16 21.33 -5.53
N TRP A 588 1.82 20.35 -4.93
CA TRP A 588 2.43 20.47 -3.60
C TRP A 588 3.95 20.39 -3.69
N ARG A 589 4.62 21.05 -2.75
CA ARG A 589 6.07 21.03 -2.60
C ARG A 589 6.49 20.96 -1.15
N VAL A 590 7.51 20.15 -0.87
CA VAL A 590 8.28 20.23 0.38
C VAL A 590 9.67 20.81 0.08
N GLU A 591 10.12 21.73 0.93
CA GLU A 591 11.47 22.30 0.88
C GLU A 591 12.14 22.23 2.25
N GLY A 592 13.46 22.05 2.28
CA GLY A 592 14.22 22.05 3.53
C GLY A 592 13.90 20.88 4.46
N TRP A 593 13.37 19.79 3.91
CA TRP A 593 13.10 18.57 4.65
C TRP A 593 14.39 18.04 5.29
N ASN A 594 14.33 17.75 6.58
CA ASN A 594 15.37 17.03 7.29
C ASN A 594 14.77 15.71 7.74
N ARG A 595 15.35 14.59 7.30
CA ARG A 595 14.89 13.22 7.59
C ARG A 595 14.66 13.03 9.09
N PRO A 596 13.40 12.97 9.57
CA PRO A 596 13.11 12.51 10.93
C PRO A 596 13.56 11.06 11.07
N VAL A 597 13.92 10.65 12.29
CA VAL A 597 14.32 9.26 12.55
C VAL A 597 13.17 8.33 12.16
N GLY A 598 13.47 7.39 11.28
CA GLY A 598 12.50 6.40 10.81
C GLY A 598 11.43 6.92 9.83
N ALA A 599 11.50 8.15 9.34
CA ALA A 599 10.53 8.62 8.35
C ALA A 599 10.71 7.91 6.99
N VAL A 600 9.59 7.53 6.35
CA VAL A 600 9.59 7.02 4.97
C VAL A 600 9.65 8.14 3.93
N GLY A 601 9.26 9.37 4.31
CA GLY A 601 9.22 10.56 3.49
C GLY A 601 8.72 11.79 4.27
N PRO A 602 8.28 12.86 3.59
CA PRO A 602 7.73 14.05 4.25
C PRO A 602 6.40 13.80 4.94
N ALA A 603 6.23 14.39 6.12
CA ALA A 603 4.95 14.34 6.84
C ALA A 603 3.90 15.23 6.14
N PRO A 604 2.59 14.96 6.33
CA PRO A 604 1.51 15.78 5.77
C PRO A 604 1.63 17.29 6.09
N THR A 605 2.24 17.65 7.22
CA THR A 605 2.47 19.04 7.63
C THR A 605 3.66 19.73 6.95
N ASP A 606 4.53 18.98 6.28
CA ASP A 606 5.71 19.51 5.59
C ASP A 606 5.36 20.11 4.22
N TRP A 607 4.22 19.68 3.64
CA TRP A 607 3.79 20.05 2.31
C TRP A 607 3.23 21.47 2.23
N GLN A 608 3.64 22.18 1.19
CA GLN A 608 3.20 23.53 0.87
C GLN A 608 2.51 23.52 -0.49
N LEU A 609 1.31 24.09 -0.56
CA LEU A 609 0.59 24.27 -1.82
C LEU A 609 1.31 25.34 -2.66
N ILE A 610 1.69 24.99 -3.88
CA ILE A 610 2.36 25.91 -4.83
C ILE A 610 1.50 26.25 -6.06
N ALA A 611 0.47 25.44 -6.36
CA ALA A 611 -0.56 25.77 -7.34
C ALA A 611 -1.89 25.07 -7.02
N ASP A 612 -3.00 25.75 -7.30
CA ASP A 612 -4.38 25.23 -7.28
C ASP A 612 -4.96 25.49 -8.68
N LEU A 613 -5.25 24.43 -9.42
CA LEU A 613 -5.64 24.45 -10.82
C LEU A 613 -7.04 23.86 -10.97
N SER A 614 -8.00 24.62 -11.50
CA SER A 614 -9.41 24.21 -11.59
C SER A 614 -10.03 24.51 -12.95
N TYR A 615 -11.00 23.69 -13.37
CA TYR A 615 -11.83 24.00 -14.53
C TYR A 615 -12.73 25.22 -14.33
N ASP A 616 -13.07 25.56 -13.08
CA ASP A 616 -13.87 26.73 -12.74
C ASP A 616 -13.25 27.47 -11.54
N PRO A 617 -12.18 28.25 -11.77
CA PRO A 617 -11.51 29.00 -10.71
C PRO A 617 -12.47 29.96 -10.00
N ARG A 618 -12.42 29.94 -8.66
CA ARG A 618 -13.34 30.74 -7.81
C ARG A 618 -12.96 32.23 -7.71
N ASP A 619 -11.96 32.68 -8.44
CA ASP A 619 -11.52 34.08 -8.48
C ASP A 619 -12.41 34.98 -9.36
N GLY A 620 -13.29 34.38 -10.16
CA GLY A 620 -14.19 35.08 -11.08
C GLY A 620 -13.53 35.53 -12.39
N GLU A 621 -12.29 35.12 -12.65
CA GLU A 621 -11.56 35.39 -13.89
C GLU A 621 -11.77 34.29 -14.94
N GLY A 622 -12.26 33.11 -14.53
CA GLY A 622 -12.61 32.01 -15.43
C GLY A 622 -11.40 31.52 -16.21
N GLU A 623 -11.51 31.40 -17.54
CA GLU A 623 -10.41 30.91 -18.40
C GLU A 623 -9.17 31.82 -18.43
N GLU A 624 -9.29 33.09 -17.99
CA GLU A 624 -8.18 34.04 -17.95
C GLU A 624 -7.38 33.96 -16.63
N SER A 625 -7.83 33.16 -15.67
CA SER A 625 -7.16 32.96 -14.38
C SER A 625 -5.83 32.21 -14.54
N GLU A 626 -4.81 32.58 -13.74
CA GLU A 626 -3.58 31.77 -13.59
C GLU A 626 -3.85 30.40 -12.94
N SER A 627 -4.99 30.24 -12.27
CA SER A 627 -5.49 29.01 -11.66
C SER A 627 -6.41 28.21 -12.59
N TYR A 628 -6.64 28.67 -13.82
CA TYR A 628 -7.43 27.93 -14.79
C TYR A 628 -6.69 26.71 -15.28
N LEU A 629 -7.31 25.54 -15.16
CA LEU A 629 -6.86 24.29 -15.75
C LEU A 629 -7.40 24.20 -17.20
N PRO A 630 -6.55 24.34 -18.23
CA PRO A 630 -7.01 24.28 -19.61
C PRO A 630 -7.48 22.86 -19.95
N LYS A 631 -8.70 22.74 -20.49
CA LYS A 631 -9.20 21.45 -20.99
C LYS A 631 -8.40 21.04 -22.23
N PHE A 632 -7.71 19.90 -22.17
CA PHE A 632 -6.98 19.38 -23.32
C PHE A 632 -7.95 18.73 -24.32
N ALA A 633 -8.18 19.39 -25.44
CA ALA A 633 -8.80 18.80 -26.62
C ALA A 633 -7.75 18.86 -27.73
N ASP A 634 -7.30 17.70 -28.24
CA ASP A 634 -6.35 17.69 -29.36
C ASP A 634 -6.96 18.43 -30.57
N ALA A 635 -6.43 19.60 -30.86
CA ALA A 635 -6.86 20.45 -31.97
C ALA A 635 -6.30 19.99 -33.34
N ASN A 636 -5.53 18.90 -33.40
CA ASN A 636 -4.92 18.35 -34.63
C ASN A 636 -5.44 16.95 -35.04
N PHE A 637 -6.55 16.46 -34.49
CA PHE A 637 -7.20 15.25 -35.00
C PHE A 637 -7.76 15.46 -36.42
N ASP A 638 -7.09 14.89 -37.44
CA ASP A 638 -7.56 14.88 -38.83
C ASP A 638 -8.37 13.62 -39.16
N SER A 639 -9.69 13.78 -39.16
CA SER A 639 -10.68 12.75 -39.47
C SER A 639 -10.70 12.30 -40.93
N ALA A 640 -10.03 13.00 -41.85
CA ALA A 640 -10.05 12.65 -43.27
C ALA A 640 -9.23 11.40 -43.60
N ALA A 641 -8.15 11.12 -42.85
CA ALA A 641 -7.34 9.91 -43.03
C ALA A 641 -8.04 8.63 -42.54
N CYS A 642 -8.88 8.71 -41.48
CA CYS A 642 -9.66 7.55 -41.00
C CYS A 642 -10.78 7.15 -41.98
N GLN A 643 -11.26 8.07 -42.82
CA GLN A 643 -12.35 7.79 -43.76
C GLN A 643 -11.88 7.10 -45.05
N GLU A 644 -10.60 7.12 -45.40
CA GLU A 644 -10.11 6.48 -46.62
C GLU A 644 -9.74 4.99 -46.41
N SER A 645 -9.46 4.54 -45.18
CA SER A 645 -9.13 3.13 -44.86
C SER A 645 -10.33 2.25 -44.53
N GLY A 646 -11.43 2.81 -44.01
CA GLY A 646 -12.66 2.05 -43.70
C GLY A 646 -12.71 1.38 -42.33
N ASP A 647 -11.78 1.68 -41.41
CA ASP A 647 -11.73 1.09 -40.05
C ASP A 647 -12.40 1.96 -38.96
N CYS A 648 -13.17 2.97 -39.36
CA CYS A 648 -13.99 3.78 -38.46
C CYS A 648 -15.47 3.33 -38.57
N GLU A 649 -15.85 2.13 -38.11
CA GLU A 649 -17.26 1.75 -37.91
C GLU A 649 -17.64 1.81 -36.43
N LEU A 650 -18.49 2.78 -36.10
CA LEU A 650 -18.93 3.16 -34.76
C LEU A 650 -20.46 3.23 -34.79
N VAL A 651 -21.14 2.20 -34.28
CA VAL A 651 -22.59 2.21 -34.06
C VAL A 651 -22.94 1.34 -32.86
N VAL A 652 -23.60 1.89 -31.84
CA VAL A 652 -24.84 1.26 -31.32
C VAL A 652 -25.91 2.33 -31.11
N THR A 653 -26.96 2.23 -31.93
CA THR A 653 -28.23 2.91 -31.74
C THR A 653 -29.03 2.23 -30.62
N GLY A 654 -29.41 2.96 -29.57
CA GLY A 654 -30.42 2.44 -28.63
C GLY A 654 -30.45 2.96 -27.19
N ALA A 655 -30.11 4.21 -26.88
CA ALA A 655 -30.39 4.77 -25.54
C ALA A 655 -31.08 6.13 -25.66
N THR A 656 -32.37 6.16 -25.35
CA THR A 656 -33.14 7.40 -25.25
C THR A 656 -32.84 8.07 -23.91
N GLY A 657 -31.81 8.92 -23.89
CA GLY A 657 -31.45 9.74 -22.74
C GLY A 657 -29.96 10.04 -22.66
N ALA A 658 -29.40 10.60 -23.73
CA ALA A 658 -27.96 10.75 -23.96
C ALA A 658 -27.38 12.07 -23.39
N ASP A 659 -26.97 12.03 -22.12
CA ASP A 659 -25.70 12.64 -21.67
C ASP A 659 -24.60 11.57 -21.62
N SER A 660 -24.75 10.54 -22.46
CA SER A 660 -23.87 9.39 -22.63
C SER A 660 -22.52 9.83 -23.19
N LEU A 661 -21.54 9.91 -22.29
CA LEU A 661 -20.12 9.57 -22.48
C LEU A 661 -19.51 10.09 -23.79
N LYS A 662 -19.07 11.34 -23.76
CA LYS A 662 -18.12 11.84 -24.75
C LYS A 662 -16.80 11.09 -24.56
N GLN A 663 -16.43 10.30 -25.55
CA GLN A 663 -15.13 9.65 -25.65
C GLN A 663 -14.04 10.72 -25.85
N TYR A 664 -13.22 10.97 -24.83
CA TYR A 664 -12.03 11.80 -24.93
C TYR A 664 -10.82 10.91 -25.32
N ARG A 665 -10.03 11.34 -26.30
CA ARG A 665 -8.79 10.67 -26.81
C ARG A 665 -7.70 10.58 -25.70
N PRO A 666 -6.69 9.71 -25.84
CA PRO A 666 -5.86 9.21 -24.73
C PRO A 666 -4.90 10.28 -24.20
N VAL A 667 -4.85 10.38 -22.87
CA VAL A 667 -3.90 11.11 -22.02
C VAL A 667 -3.58 12.55 -22.43
N GLY A 668 -4.24 13.50 -21.77
CA GLY A 668 -3.76 14.88 -21.67
C GLY A 668 -2.65 14.95 -20.61
N TYR A 669 -1.41 15.20 -21.02
CA TYR A 669 -0.31 15.42 -20.08
C TYR A 669 -0.24 16.89 -19.70
N TYR A 670 -0.40 17.16 -18.41
CA TYR A 670 -0.15 18.49 -17.87
C TYR A 670 1.33 18.66 -17.55
N THR A 671 1.80 19.91 -17.57
CA THR A 671 3.18 20.24 -17.20
C THR A 671 3.18 21.51 -16.37
N TYR A 672 3.78 21.43 -15.18
CA TYR A 672 4.03 22.57 -14.30
C TYR A 672 5.53 22.78 -14.13
N VAL A 673 5.98 24.02 -14.21
CA VAL A 673 7.39 24.39 -14.08
C VAL A 673 7.59 25.19 -12.81
N ASP A 674 8.17 24.57 -11.79
CA ASP A 674 8.62 25.31 -10.60
C ASP A 674 10.01 25.88 -10.84
N SER A 675 10.13 27.19 -10.65
CA SER A 675 11.40 27.93 -10.63
C SER A 675 11.47 28.93 -9.47
N ALA A 676 10.48 28.91 -8.59
CA ALA A 676 10.31 29.91 -7.55
C ALA A 676 11.07 29.51 -6.28
N GLY A 677 12.24 30.11 -6.08
CA GLY A 677 13.00 29.97 -4.83
C GLY A 677 13.79 28.65 -4.69
N LEU A 678 13.84 27.83 -5.74
CA LEU A 678 14.60 26.58 -5.74
C LEU A 678 16.11 26.83 -5.57
N LYS A 679 16.82 25.87 -4.97
CA LYS A 679 18.28 25.88 -4.82
C LYS A 679 18.84 24.54 -5.25
N ASN A 680 19.87 24.57 -6.09
CA ASN A 680 20.51 23.34 -6.54
C ASN A 680 21.19 22.59 -5.39
N GLY A 681 21.17 21.26 -5.47
CA GLY A 681 21.75 20.37 -4.47
C GLY A 681 20.88 20.11 -3.24
N MET A 682 19.80 20.87 -3.04
CA MET A 682 18.84 20.65 -1.95
C MET A 682 17.80 19.58 -2.33
N TYR A 683 17.24 18.92 -1.33
CA TYR A 683 16.11 18.00 -1.50
C TYR A 683 14.79 18.77 -1.61
N TYR A 684 13.98 18.38 -2.59
CA TYR A 684 12.60 18.80 -2.74
C TYR A 684 11.72 17.57 -2.97
N PHE A 685 10.49 17.63 -2.50
CA PHE A 685 9.46 16.65 -2.83
C PHE A 685 8.33 17.37 -3.52
N TYR A 686 7.71 16.71 -4.49
CA TYR A 686 6.56 17.21 -5.23
C TYR A 686 5.51 16.12 -5.29
N ASP A 687 4.26 16.53 -5.24
CA ASP A 687 3.12 15.66 -5.46
C ASP A 687 1.99 16.46 -6.11
N VAL A 688 1.14 15.78 -6.88
CA VAL A 688 -0.05 16.36 -7.49
C VAL A 688 -1.26 15.59 -6.99
N THR A 689 -2.13 16.26 -6.24
CA THR A 689 -3.39 15.67 -5.79
C THR A 689 -4.54 16.19 -6.62
N SER A 690 -5.57 15.38 -6.82
CA SER A 690 -6.84 15.81 -7.40
C SER A 690 -7.86 16.10 -6.30
N TYR A 691 -8.87 16.92 -6.63
CA TYR A 691 -9.94 17.23 -5.69
C TYR A 691 -11.29 17.36 -6.37
N SER A 692 -12.34 17.22 -5.55
CA SER A 692 -13.74 17.40 -5.93
C SER A 692 -14.43 18.37 -4.97
N ILE A 693 -15.38 19.15 -5.50
CA ILE A 693 -16.32 19.93 -4.69
C ILE A 693 -17.70 19.29 -4.82
N VAL A 694 -18.16 18.65 -3.75
CA VAL A 694 -19.46 17.96 -3.71
C VAL A 694 -20.46 18.70 -2.82
N PRO A 695 -21.77 18.70 -3.14
CA PRO A 695 -22.79 19.24 -2.25
C PRO A 695 -22.85 18.44 -0.94
N LEU A 696 -22.74 19.12 0.21
CA LEU A 696 -22.95 18.54 1.53
C LEU A 696 -24.43 18.57 1.93
N ASP A 697 -25.12 19.65 1.57
CA ASP A 697 -26.57 19.80 1.69
C ASP A 697 -27.09 20.78 0.62
N SER A 698 -28.37 21.14 0.66
CA SER A 698 -28.97 22.10 -0.30
C SER A 698 -28.33 23.50 -0.35
N LEU A 699 -27.46 23.85 0.62
CA LEU A 699 -26.87 25.17 0.81
C LEU A 699 -25.33 25.15 0.96
N ASN A 700 -24.72 24.01 1.27
CA ASN A 700 -23.29 23.87 1.57
C ASN A 700 -22.61 22.87 0.63
N THR A 701 -21.33 23.10 0.35
CA THR A 701 -20.45 22.16 -0.36
C THR A 701 -19.32 21.73 0.58
N THR A 702 -18.81 20.53 0.38
CA THR A 702 -17.57 20.04 1.00
C THR A 702 -16.57 19.74 -0.10
N GLU A 703 -15.30 19.91 0.22
CA GLU A 703 -14.20 19.53 -0.66
C GLU A 703 -13.73 18.14 -0.26
N LEU A 704 -13.65 17.23 -1.24
CA LEU A 704 -12.99 15.95 -1.12
C LEU A 704 -11.63 16.11 -1.77
N GLU A 705 -10.57 16.03 -0.98
CA GLU A 705 -9.19 16.13 -1.45
C GLU A 705 -8.34 15.02 -0.87
N GLY A 706 -7.36 14.57 -1.65
CA GLY A 706 -6.30 13.70 -1.16
C GLY A 706 -5.19 14.50 -0.46
N LEU A 707 -4.50 13.83 0.46
CA LEU A 707 -3.28 14.35 1.07
C LEU A 707 -2.07 14.09 0.16
N PRO A 708 -1.15 15.06 0.04
CA PRO A 708 0.07 14.84 -0.70
C PRO A 708 0.99 13.85 0.05
N ALA A 709 1.59 12.94 -0.70
CA ALA A 709 2.46 11.90 -0.16
C ALA A 709 3.67 11.65 -1.07
N ALA A 710 4.81 11.32 -0.46
CA ALA A 710 5.99 10.89 -1.19
C ALA A 710 6.88 10.04 -0.28
N VAL A 711 7.63 9.11 -0.87
CA VAL A 711 8.74 8.42 -0.20
C VAL A 711 10.06 9.11 -0.51
N GLU A 712 11.07 8.89 0.34
CA GLU A 712 12.40 9.48 0.15
C GLU A 712 13.00 9.21 -1.24
N ALA A 713 12.75 8.02 -1.81
CA ALA A 713 13.23 7.65 -3.14
C ALA A 713 12.66 8.54 -4.26
N GLN A 714 11.54 9.23 -4.04
CA GLN A 714 10.91 10.15 -4.97
C GLN A 714 11.44 11.59 -4.83
N ALA A 715 12.41 11.84 -3.95
CA ALA A 715 12.95 13.17 -3.76
C ALA A 715 13.72 13.66 -5.00
N VAL A 716 13.50 14.92 -5.36
CA VAL A 716 14.11 15.58 -6.51
C VAL A 716 15.18 16.55 -6.04
N ILE A 717 16.33 16.54 -6.72
CA ILE A 717 17.45 17.43 -6.42
C ILE A 717 17.72 18.27 -7.67
N PRO A 718 17.38 19.58 -7.67
CA PRO A 718 17.73 20.48 -8.77
C PRO A 718 19.25 20.49 -8.97
N LYS A 719 19.69 20.43 -10.23
CA LYS A 719 21.11 20.32 -10.61
C LYS A 719 21.56 21.58 -11.32
N TRP A 720 22.85 21.88 -11.21
CA TRP A 720 23.46 22.87 -12.09
C TRP A 720 23.46 22.35 -13.52
N GLY A 721 23.01 23.18 -14.45
CA GLY A 721 23.03 22.88 -15.89
C GLY A 721 24.46 22.69 -16.41
N ALA A 722 24.61 21.83 -17.41
CA ALA A 722 25.90 21.61 -18.06
C ALA A 722 26.38 22.88 -18.79
N VAL A 723 27.68 23.13 -18.76
CA VAL A 723 28.27 24.27 -19.46
C VAL A 723 28.45 23.93 -20.93
N GLU A 724 27.63 24.55 -21.79
CA GLU A 724 27.72 24.39 -23.25
C GLU A 724 29.10 24.78 -23.79
N GLY A 725 29.62 23.97 -24.70
CA GLY A 725 30.90 24.25 -25.39
C GLY A 725 32.14 23.75 -24.64
N GLY A 726 31.96 22.97 -23.57
CA GLY A 726 33.03 22.15 -22.99
C GLY A 726 34.00 22.85 -22.02
N SER A 727 33.83 24.15 -21.76
CA SER A 727 34.73 24.93 -20.89
C SER A 727 34.69 24.42 -19.45
N LEU A 728 35.86 24.18 -18.86
CA LEU A 728 35.98 23.79 -17.45
C LEU A 728 36.04 24.99 -16.49
N ASP A 729 36.12 26.24 -16.96
CA ASP A 729 36.37 27.41 -16.11
C ASP A 729 35.26 27.63 -15.07
N GLY A 730 34.02 27.23 -15.39
CA GLY A 730 32.86 27.29 -14.50
C GLY A 730 32.85 26.25 -13.38
N VAL A 731 33.72 25.24 -13.39
CA VAL A 731 33.63 24.15 -12.38
C VAL A 731 33.99 24.62 -10.96
N PHE A 732 33.12 24.35 -9.99
CA PHE A 732 33.37 24.57 -8.56
C PHE A 732 32.90 23.38 -7.72
N VAL A 733 33.25 23.38 -6.43
CA VAL A 733 32.82 22.38 -5.44
C VAL A 733 31.96 23.08 -4.39
N VAL A 734 30.83 22.49 -4.03
CA VAL A 734 29.88 23.02 -3.05
C VAL A 734 29.35 21.90 -2.13
N PRO A 735 29.21 22.13 -0.81
CA PRO A 735 29.72 23.29 -0.09
C PRO A 735 31.25 23.26 -0.02
N ASN A 736 31.86 24.44 0.09
CA ASN A 736 33.31 24.58 0.24
C ASN A 736 33.63 25.80 1.13
N PRO A 737 34.04 25.60 2.40
CA PRO A 737 34.33 24.31 3.03
C PRO A 737 33.06 23.46 3.23
N TYR A 738 33.21 22.13 3.15
CA TYR A 738 32.26 21.18 3.70
C TYR A 738 32.54 21.04 5.20
N ILE A 739 31.51 21.18 6.03
CA ILE A 739 31.61 21.15 7.50
C ILE A 739 30.64 20.08 7.99
N THR A 740 31.06 19.17 8.88
CA THR A 740 30.15 18.28 9.62
C THR A 740 30.01 18.75 11.07
N GLY A 741 28.88 18.47 11.72
CA GLY A 741 28.77 18.58 13.18
C GLY A 741 28.67 20.00 13.75
N GLY A 742 28.12 20.97 13.01
CA GLY A 742 27.85 22.31 13.54
C GLY A 742 26.50 22.40 14.27
N GLU A 743 26.46 22.95 15.48
CA GLU A 743 25.22 23.29 16.22
C GLU A 743 24.37 24.38 15.53
N ALA A 744 24.90 25.04 14.50
CA ALA A 744 24.15 26.00 13.70
C ALA A 744 23.24 25.25 12.71
N ASN A 745 21.92 25.49 12.81
CA ASN A 745 20.84 24.83 12.04
C ASN A 745 20.58 23.36 12.42
N GLY A 746 20.46 23.05 13.72
CA GLY A 746 19.94 21.74 14.15
C GLY A 746 20.81 20.54 13.78
N GLY A 747 22.11 20.74 13.56
CA GLY A 747 23.05 19.66 13.21
C GLY A 747 23.35 19.51 11.71
N ASN A 748 22.76 20.33 10.84
CA ASN A 748 22.95 20.27 9.37
C ASN A 748 23.65 21.54 8.80
N PRO A 749 24.97 21.70 8.98
CA PRO A 749 25.73 22.85 8.49
C PRO A 749 25.85 22.95 6.95
N ALA A 750 25.70 21.85 6.21
CA ALA A 750 25.66 21.87 4.73
C ALA A 750 24.29 22.27 4.17
N GLY A 751 23.23 22.18 4.98
CA GLY A 751 21.85 22.51 4.63
C GLY A 751 21.13 21.45 3.80
N TRP A 752 21.85 20.50 3.21
CA TRP A 752 21.29 19.39 2.43
C TRP A 752 21.74 18.00 2.89
N ASP A 753 22.53 17.92 3.98
CA ASP A 753 22.88 16.63 4.56
C ASP A 753 21.63 16.09 5.27
N LEU A 754 21.40 14.79 5.20
CA LEU A 754 20.32 14.11 5.89
C LEU A 754 20.88 13.30 7.07
N VAL A 755 20.04 12.99 8.05
CA VAL A 755 20.40 12.02 9.11
C VAL A 755 20.73 10.70 8.43
N PRO A 756 21.89 10.05 8.65
CA PRO A 756 22.24 8.79 8.00
C PRO A 756 21.13 7.74 8.09
N SER A 757 20.96 6.93 7.05
CA SER A 757 20.05 5.78 7.01
C SER A 757 20.76 4.55 6.43
N ASP A 758 20.11 3.39 6.46
CA ASP A 758 20.70 2.17 5.88
C ASP A 758 21.00 2.30 4.36
N LYS A 759 20.18 3.10 3.64
CA LYS A 759 20.34 3.39 2.20
C LYS A 759 21.36 4.50 1.90
N ASP A 760 21.51 5.44 2.84
CA ASP A 760 22.52 6.50 2.78
C ASP A 760 23.30 6.54 4.10
N PRO A 761 24.30 5.64 4.28
CA PRO A 761 24.99 5.46 5.56
C PRO A 761 25.82 6.66 6.00
N THR A 762 26.10 7.59 5.08
CA THR A 762 26.78 8.84 5.44
C THR A 762 25.78 9.97 5.62
N GLY A 763 24.66 9.98 4.90
CA GLY A 763 23.70 11.07 4.89
C GLY A 763 24.26 12.35 4.26
N THR A 764 25.43 12.28 3.61
CA THR A 764 26.25 13.46 3.32
C THR A 764 26.73 13.49 1.89
N ARG A 765 26.83 14.70 1.32
CA ARG A 765 27.35 14.85 -0.03
C ARG A 765 27.99 16.20 -0.31
N ILE A 766 28.92 16.19 -1.25
CA ILE A 766 29.39 17.38 -1.96
C ILE A 766 29.09 17.27 -3.45
N ALA A 767 28.91 18.40 -4.12
CA ALA A 767 28.70 18.48 -5.55
C ALA A 767 29.90 19.12 -6.25
N PHE A 768 30.36 18.49 -7.33
CA PHE A 768 31.15 19.12 -8.37
C PHE A 768 30.18 19.70 -9.40
N ALA A 769 30.07 21.02 -9.45
CA ALA A 769 29.09 21.74 -10.25
C ALA A 769 29.76 22.55 -11.37
N GLY A 770 29.03 22.87 -12.44
CA GLY A 770 29.54 23.56 -13.63
C GLY A 770 30.36 22.65 -14.55
N LEU A 771 30.06 21.34 -14.55
CA LEU A 771 30.66 20.35 -15.46
C LEU A 771 30.20 20.57 -16.90
N PRO A 772 31.02 20.15 -17.89
CA PRO A 772 30.68 20.33 -19.30
C PRO A 772 29.64 19.30 -19.77
N ASP A 773 29.00 19.60 -20.88
CA ASP A 773 28.03 18.76 -21.63
C ASP A 773 28.63 17.53 -22.33
N ARG A 774 29.71 16.95 -21.77
CA ARG A 774 30.45 15.81 -22.35
C ARG A 774 31.07 14.94 -21.26
N GLU A 775 31.41 13.71 -21.64
CA GLU A 775 32.08 12.78 -20.75
C GLU A 775 33.35 13.37 -20.14
N CYS A 776 33.48 13.26 -18.81
CA CYS A 776 34.67 13.66 -18.09
C CYS A 776 34.95 12.79 -16.86
N LYS A 777 36.18 12.84 -16.36
CA LYS A 777 36.60 12.10 -15.16
C LYS A 777 37.01 13.08 -14.07
N ILE A 778 36.43 12.91 -12.88
CA ILE A 778 36.77 13.69 -11.69
C ILE A 778 37.62 12.80 -10.79
N LYS A 779 38.88 13.17 -10.58
CA LYS A 779 39.81 12.49 -9.68
C LYS A 779 40.04 13.33 -8.45
N ILE A 780 39.85 12.74 -7.28
CA ILE A 780 39.96 13.40 -5.98
C ILE A 780 41.23 12.91 -5.30
N PHE A 781 42.05 13.82 -4.78
CA PHE A 781 43.33 13.52 -4.14
C PHE A 781 43.45 14.18 -2.77
N THR A 782 44.21 13.56 -1.88
CA THR A 782 44.74 14.23 -0.68
C THR A 782 45.80 15.27 -1.09
N LEU A 783 46.13 16.20 -0.20
CA LEU A 783 47.22 17.16 -0.43
C LEU A 783 48.59 16.49 -0.67
N SER A 784 48.77 15.26 -0.17
CA SER A 784 49.98 14.44 -0.38
C SER A 784 50.03 13.78 -1.77
N GLY A 785 48.95 13.87 -2.56
CA GLY A 785 48.85 13.27 -3.89
C GLY A 785 48.27 11.85 -3.91
N ASP A 786 47.74 11.34 -2.80
CA ASP A 786 47.08 10.05 -2.77
C ASP A 786 45.70 10.15 -3.41
N LEU A 787 45.43 9.31 -4.41
CA LEU A 787 44.11 9.24 -5.04
C LEU A 787 43.10 8.69 -4.02
N VAL A 788 42.01 9.42 -3.80
CA VAL A 788 40.92 9.10 -2.87
C VAL A 788 39.78 8.41 -3.60
N ARG A 789 39.30 9.01 -4.69
CA ARG A 789 38.16 8.52 -5.50
C ARG A 789 38.29 8.99 -6.94
N THR A 790 37.76 8.20 -7.88
CA THR A 790 37.53 8.62 -9.26
C THR A 790 36.03 8.51 -9.53
N ILE A 791 35.44 9.56 -10.10
CA ILE A 791 34.04 9.61 -10.52
C ILE A 791 34.03 9.78 -12.04
N ASN A 792 33.32 8.90 -12.73
CA ASN A 792 33.07 9.05 -14.17
C ASN A 792 31.77 9.82 -14.33
N HIS A 793 31.80 10.82 -15.19
CA HIS A 793 30.64 11.67 -15.48
C HIS A 793 30.35 11.57 -16.98
N ASP A 794 29.09 11.34 -17.33
CA ASP A 794 28.64 11.04 -18.69
C ASP A 794 28.36 12.30 -19.54
N GLY A 795 28.37 13.48 -18.93
CA GLY A 795 28.11 14.76 -19.60
C GLY A 795 26.63 15.10 -19.73
N ARG A 796 25.73 14.31 -19.11
CA ARG A 796 24.28 14.58 -19.18
C ARG A 796 23.86 15.74 -18.29
N SER A 797 24.59 16.05 -17.21
CA SER A 797 24.28 17.14 -16.29
C SER A 797 25.50 17.97 -15.94
N GLY A 798 25.33 19.20 -15.44
CA GLY A 798 26.46 20.02 -14.97
C GLY A 798 26.97 19.62 -13.58
N THR A 799 26.53 18.48 -13.03
CA THR A 799 26.68 18.13 -11.62
C THR A 799 27.15 16.68 -11.42
N ALA A 800 28.09 16.46 -10.52
CA ALA A 800 28.43 15.13 -10.01
C ALA A 800 28.54 15.14 -8.49
N PHE A 801 27.79 14.27 -7.82
CA PHE A 801 27.82 14.14 -6.37
C PHE A 801 28.90 13.16 -5.90
N TRP A 802 29.43 13.41 -4.70
CA TRP A 802 30.31 12.49 -3.98
C TRP A 802 29.88 12.39 -2.51
N ASP A 803 29.71 11.15 -2.06
CA ASP A 803 29.28 10.70 -0.72
C ASP A 803 30.38 10.80 0.36
N LEU A 804 31.52 11.40 0.03
CA LEU A 804 32.72 11.48 0.90
C LEU A 804 33.33 10.11 1.24
N ILE A 805 32.93 9.03 0.57
CA ILE A 805 33.51 7.70 0.72
C ILE A 805 34.66 7.51 -0.27
N SER A 806 35.82 7.15 0.26
CA SER A 806 36.99 6.81 -0.53
C SER A 806 36.80 5.51 -1.33
N ARG A 807 37.67 5.26 -2.30
CA ARG A 807 37.70 4.01 -3.09
C ARG A 807 37.83 2.72 -2.26
N ASN A 808 38.20 2.83 -0.99
CA ASN A 808 38.36 1.70 -0.07
C ASN A 808 37.12 1.48 0.82
N GLY A 809 36.01 2.19 0.56
CA GLY A 809 34.81 2.13 1.41
C GLY A 809 34.99 2.80 2.77
N GLN A 810 35.95 3.73 2.88
CA GLN A 810 36.24 4.44 4.13
C GLN A 810 35.85 5.89 4.01
N ASP A 811 35.21 6.38 5.06
CA ASP A 811 34.90 7.79 5.25
C ASP A 811 36.19 8.63 5.35
N VAL A 812 36.22 9.77 4.65
CA VAL A 812 37.42 10.61 4.55
C VAL A 812 37.57 11.52 5.77
N VAL A 813 38.80 11.94 6.08
CA VAL A 813 39.09 12.77 7.28
C VAL A 813 39.10 14.27 6.95
N SER A 814 39.03 15.12 7.98
CA SER A 814 39.22 16.58 7.85
C SER A 814 40.55 16.91 7.16
N GLY A 815 40.52 17.81 6.18
CA GLY A 815 41.71 18.17 5.41
C GLY A 815 41.43 18.98 4.15
N VAL A 816 42.52 19.34 3.47
CA VAL A 816 42.49 19.97 2.14
C VAL A 816 42.62 18.89 1.08
N TYR A 817 41.69 18.88 0.14
CA TYR A 817 41.64 17.95 -0.98
C TYR A 817 41.84 18.70 -2.30
N LEU A 818 42.42 18.01 -3.27
CA LEU A 818 42.57 18.47 -4.64
C LEU A 818 41.63 17.68 -5.54
N TYR A 819 41.06 18.32 -6.56
CA TYR A 819 40.35 17.62 -7.62
C TYR A 819 40.97 17.93 -8.96
N ALA A 820 41.02 16.94 -9.84
CA ALA A 820 41.43 17.07 -11.23
C ALA A 820 40.30 16.55 -12.13
N ILE A 821 39.84 17.39 -13.05
CA ILE A 821 38.83 17.05 -14.06
C ILE A 821 39.53 16.87 -15.39
N GLU A 822 39.27 15.76 -16.06
CA GLU A 822 39.80 15.42 -17.37
C GLU A 822 38.64 15.25 -18.35
N ALA A 823 38.53 16.15 -19.34
CA ALA A 823 37.49 16.16 -20.35
C ALA A 823 38.15 16.25 -21.75
N GLY A 824 38.46 15.10 -22.35
CA GLY A 824 39.25 15.05 -23.58
C GLY A 824 40.66 15.64 -23.38
N ASN A 825 40.96 16.74 -24.08
CA ASN A 825 42.25 17.45 -23.98
C ASN A 825 42.25 18.59 -22.95
N GLU A 826 41.11 18.86 -22.30
CA GLU A 826 40.98 19.89 -21.30
C GLU A 826 41.14 19.31 -19.90
N HIS A 827 41.82 20.09 -19.05
CA HIS A 827 42.09 19.71 -17.68
C HIS A 827 41.86 20.89 -16.75
N LYS A 828 41.20 20.64 -15.62
CA LYS A 828 41.07 21.62 -14.55
C LYS A 828 41.48 21.02 -13.22
N ILE A 829 42.26 21.77 -12.46
CA ILE A 829 42.63 21.41 -11.09
C ILE A 829 42.07 22.47 -10.16
N GLY A 830 41.44 22.03 -9.07
CA GLY A 830 41.01 22.91 -8.00
C GLY A 830 41.21 22.27 -6.64
N ARG A 831 40.72 22.94 -5.60
CA ARG A 831 40.84 22.49 -4.21
C ARG A 831 39.56 22.78 -3.42
N PHE A 832 39.32 21.97 -2.41
CA PHE A 832 38.24 22.15 -1.45
C PHE A 832 38.67 21.67 -0.07
N VAL A 833 37.91 22.04 0.95
CA VAL A 833 38.23 21.75 2.35
C VAL A 833 37.09 20.97 2.98
N ILE A 834 37.42 19.94 3.73
CA ILE A 834 36.51 19.18 4.59
C ILE A 834 36.90 19.43 6.04
N ILE A 835 35.93 19.77 6.88
CA ILE A 835 36.06 20.02 8.32
C ILE A 835 35.07 19.09 9.02
N LYS A 836 35.56 18.03 9.64
CA LYS A 836 34.78 17.18 10.54
C LYS A 836 34.96 17.50 12.00
#